data_AF-A0A9X1V579-F1
#
_entry.id   AF-A0A9X1V579-F1
#
_cell.length_a   1.000
_cell.length_b   1.000
_cell.length_c   1.000
_cell.angle_alpha   90.00
_cell.angle_beta   90.00
_cell.angle_gamma   90.00
#
_symmetry.space_group_name_H-M   'P 1'
#
loop_
_entity.id
_entity.type
_entity.pdbx_description
1 polymer ?
#
loop_
_entity_poly.entity_id
_entity_poly.type
_entity_poly.pdbx_seq_one_letter_code
_entity_poly.pdbx_strand_id
1 'polypeptide(L)'
;MFLDPFLLSGPLRIILIFVLLIVLYRVAASKVPAQTALNFLIPSVVLIFSASVLGGFFLILIQAFDLFVILTIILGIVIFVFMDIKFRKSIKEQLQKIYTRSILYVVIKLEKRENFIDRDNWEKPKLRMDSENLNVFNRNWQVFIGLSLPVITYLSRSSLFQYDTSTLSTAWYQKLSLVKNISLNNWFFNSGDMMGDYLLIDLYSRITNITEAVALQTSGLLESSLLSIVIYWVVYKICRKHAPGIVAGLSFSLLYAFLPLNIDLLVEHKSIFAAMILALPAMLFSIYPQTFRFRKKTASLVLIILFSAILLLDLFVGLLICFPFLVLIFLFRFWRRKRQMIMVITAYALSVLGLGIIYGIAAWWFQEDFSVFIRSNLFSYNSYTYNPKLLYPLKEFIGYYQFTGLIFLGINILKFIQYPKNFKASLIFLTFINLLFLAYQLNLSFVDMDMLNEVLCIFIPVFFGIIFNLSITIFSRLRLHGRLFTNLEIGAALIMMVGLVYFTFPKDASFENVNTALETEVFKAYAKIQDEHLPYSYAVVNSLQNSTFSSGSHYFYNYNYFNNKYLAQDKLFQEVKQDRNFLRANPEVIPPQSLFVFVYNGELQGRSRNGLQPEEQQEVRSRLEFLKNKGRQVTPYYQSEVLDVYVIVNEPGTSKIQELLF
;
A
#
# COMPACT_ATOMS: atom_id res chain seq x y z
N MET A 1 24.72 -1.56 -5.09
CA MET A 1 23.93 -2.79 -4.90
C MET A 1 22.50 -2.34 -4.67
N PHE A 2 21.72 -2.10 -5.74
CA PHE A 2 20.66 -1.08 -5.65
C PHE A 2 19.25 -1.57 -5.26
N LEU A 3 18.91 -2.87 -5.36
CA LEU A 3 17.59 -3.39 -4.97
C LEU A 3 17.71 -4.89 -4.64
N ASP A 4 17.28 -5.30 -3.44
CA ASP A 4 17.18 -6.72 -3.10
C ASP A 4 16.01 -7.39 -3.86
N PRO A 5 16.16 -8.62 -4.39
CA PRO A 5 15.14 -9.28 -5.21
C PRO A 5 13.77 -9.41 -4.54
N PHE A 6 13.74 -9.61 -3.22
CA PHE A 6 12.48 -9.77 -2.47
C PHE A 6 11.64 -8.49 -2.42
N LEU A 7 12.27 -7.30 -2.52
CA LEU A 7 11.55 -6.03 -2.54
C LEU A 7 10.77 -5.85 -3.86
N LEU A 8 11.30 -6.37 -4.96
CA LEU A 8 10.74 -6.20 -6.31
C LEU A 8 9.69 -7.24 -6.68
N SER A 9 9.74 -8.44 -6.08
CA SER A 9 8.92 -9.58 -6.51
C SER A 9 7.42 -9.29 -6.45
N GLY A 10 6.93 -8.74 -5.34
CA GLY A 10 5.52 -8.40 -5.15
C GLY A 10 5.02 -7.28 -6.06
N PRO A 11 5.66 -6.09 -6.08
CA PRO A 11 5.27 -4.99 -6.97
C PRO A 11 5.25 -5.38 -8.45
N LEU A 12 6.25 -6.15 -8.91
CA LEU A 12 6.34 -6.58 -10.29
C LEU A 12 5.21 -7.56 -10.65
N ARG A 13 4.86 -8.49 -9.74
CA ARG A 13 3.71 -9.39 -9.91
C ARG A 13 2.39 -8.61 -10.00
N ILE A 14 2.17 -7.56 -9.18
CA ILE A 14 1.00 -6.68 -9.33
C ILE A 14 0.96 -6.04 -10.73
N ILE A 15 2.09 -5.48 -11.18
CA ILE A 15 2.16 -4.82 -12.49
C ILE A 15 1.82 -5.82 -13.61
N LEU A 16 2.35 -7.05 -13.55
CA LEU A 16 2.04 -8.10 -14.51
C LEU A 16 0.56 -8.49 -14.48
N ILE A 17 -0.05 -8.63 -13.31
CA ILE A 17 -1.50 -8.89 -13.17
C ILE A 17 -2.30 -7.74 -13.79
N PHE A 18 -1.91 -6.49 -13.54
CA PHE A 18 -2.59 -5.32 -14.11
C PHE A 18 -2.45 -5.26 -15.64
N VAL A 19 -1.26 -5.57 -16.17
CA VAL A 19 -1.02 -5.68 -17.62
C VAL A 19 -1.89 -6.78 -18.21
N LEU A 20 -1.94 -7.96 -17.58
CA LEU A 20 -2.79 -9.07 -18.01
C LEU A 20 -4.27 -8.65 -18.04
N LEU A 21 -4.77 -8.01 -16.98
CA LEU A 21 -6.14 -7.51 -16.92
C LEU A 21 -6.43 -6.45 -17.99
N ILE A 22 -5.47 -5.56 -18.29
CA ILE A 22 -5.60 -4.59 -19.38
C ILE A 22 -5.66 -5.30 -20.74
N VAL A 23 -4.81 -6.31 -20.98
CA VAL A 23 -4.81 -7.09 -22.21
C VAL A 23 -6.15 -7.80 -22.37
N LEU A 24 -6.62 -8.49 -21.33
CA LEU A 24 -7.93 -9.16 -21.32
C LEU A 24 -9.07 -8.16 -21.57
N TYR A 25 -9.06 -7.01 -20.89
CA TYR A 25 -10.04 -5.94 -21.11
C TYR A 25 -10.01 -5.42 -22.54
N ARG A 26 -8.82 -5.22 -23.11
CA ARG A 26 -8.65 -4.76 -24.50
C ARG A 26 -9.15 -5.78 -25.50
N VAL A 27 -8.90 -7.08 -25.29
CA VAL A 27 -9.42 -8.14 -26.16
C VAL A 27 -10.94 -8.20 -26.08
N ALA A 28 -11.52 -8.09 -24.88
CA ALA A 28 -12.95 -8.28 -24.68
C ALA A 28 -13.84 -7.07 -25.02
N ALA A 29 -13.43 -5.87 -24.62
CA ALA A 29 -14.30 -4.70 -24.65
C ALA A 29 -14.61 -4.28 -26.10
N SER A 30 -15.89 -4.16 -26.50
CA SER A 30 -16.22 -3.72 -27.87
C SER A 30 -15.86 -2.27 -28.18
N LYS A 31 -15.70 -1.43 -27.15
CA LYS A 31 -15.39 0.00 -27.24
C LYS A 31 -14.44 0.39 -26.12
N VAL A 32 -13.50 1.28 -26.41
CA VAL A 32 -12.57 1.84 -25.41
C VAL A 32 -13.11 3.17 -24.90
N PRO A 33 -13.00 3.48 -23.59
CA PRO A 33 -13.35 4.79 -23.07
C PRO A 33 -12.56 5.91 -23.76
N ALA A 34 -13.23 7.02 -24.11
CA ALA A 34 -12.58 8.18 -24.75
C ALA A 34 -11.77 9.08 -23.79
N GLN A 35 -11.82 8.82 -22.49
CA GLN A 35 -11.11 9.61 -21.48
C GLN A 35 -9.59 9.41 -21.57
N THR A 36 -8.83 10.40 -21.10
CA THR A 36 -7.37 10.27 -21.04
C THR A 36 -6.92 9.26 -19.99
N ALA A 37 -5.72 8.69 -20.19
CA ALA A 37 -5.21 7.55 -19.42
C ALA A 37 -5.34 7.74 -17.90
N LEU A 38 -4.86 8.86 -17.33
CA LEU A 38 -4.94 9.07 -15.87
C LEU A 38 -6.33 9.45 -15.36
N ASN A 39 -7.12 10.16 -16.17
CA ASN A 39 -8.51 10.48 -15.81
C ASN A 39 -9.41 9.26 -15.80
N PHE A 40 -8.99 8.21 -16.48
CA PHE A 40 -9.60 6.89 -16.41
C PHE A 40 -8.99 6.07 -15.26
N LEU A 41 -7.66 5.97 -15.20
CA LEU A 41 -6.93 5.10 -14.29
C LEU A 41 -7.22 5.42 -12.83
N ILE A 42 -7.08 6.68 -12.39
CA ILE A 42 -7.18 6.99 -10.96
C ILE A 42 -8.59 6.76 -10.40
N PRO A 43 -9.68 7.29 -11.00
CA PRO A 43 -11.02 6.97 -10.51
C PRO A 43 -11.34 5.47 -10.52
N SER A 44 -10.79 4.71 -11.48
CA SER A 44 -10.94 3.25 -11.54
C SER A 44 -10.16 2.54 -10.45
N VAL A 45 -8.88 2.88 -10.25
CA VAL A 45 -8.04 2.31 -9.19
C VAL A 45 -8.62 2.61 -7.82
N VAL A 46 -9.02 3.86 -7.57
CA VAL A 46 -9.64 4.28 -6.31
C VAL A 46 -10.92 3.49 -6.03
N LEU A 47 -11.77 3.28 -7.04
CA LEU A 47 -13.00 2.49 -6.87
C LEU A 47 -12.70 1.01 -6.63
N ILE A 48 -11.77 0.42 -7.39
CA ILE A 48 -11.35 -0.99 -7.19
C ILE A 48 -10.77 -1.15 -5.79
N PHE A 49 -9.88 -0.27 -5.37
CA PHE A 49 -9.26 -0.27 -4.05
C PHE A 49 -10.30 -0.16 -2.94
N SER A 50 -11.26 0.78 -3.02
CA SER A 50 -12.35 0.88 -2.04
C SER A 50 -13.27 -0.34 -2.04
N ALA A 51 -13.56 -0.91 -3.21
CA ALA A 51 -14.36 -2.12 -3.32
C ALA A 51 -13.62 -3.34 -2.77
N SER A 52 -12.30 -3.42 -2.91
CA SER A 52 -11.46 -4.47 -2.33
C SER A 52 -11.47 -4.42 -0.80
N VAL A 53 -11.34 -3.23 -0.20
CA VAL A 53 -11.44 -3.07 1.26
C VAL A 53 -12.81 -3.52 1.78
N LEU A 54 -13.90 -3.02 1.19
CA LEU A 54 -15.25 -3.38 1.65
C LEU A 54 -15.62 -4.84 1.34
N GLY A 55 -15.18 -5.34 0.17
CA GLY A 55 -15.40 -6.73 -0.23
C GLY A 55 -14.65 -7.68 0.69
N GLY A 56 -13.38 -7.41 0.98
CA GLY A 56 -12.58 -8.20 1.92
C GLY A 56 -13.16 -8.15 3.34
N PHE A 57 -13.57 -6.97 3.81
CA PHE A 57 -14.28 -6.83 5.08
C PHE A 57 -15.51 -7.74 5.15
N PHE A 58 -16.37 -7.71 4.13
CA PHE A 58 -17.57 -8.55 4.08
C PHE A 58 -17.25 -10.05 4.01
N LEU A 59 -16.19 -10.43 3.27
CA LEU A 59 -15.75 -11.82 3.18
C LEU A 59 -15.25 -12.34 4.53
N ILE A 60 -14.54 -11.53 5.31
CA ILE A 60 -14.07 -11.92 6.63
C ILE A 60 -15.23 -12.05 7.61
N LEU A 61 -16.23 -11.16 7.55
CA LEU A 61 -17.45 -11.30 8.35
C LEU A 61 -18.19 -12.63 8.11
N ILE A 62 -18.07 -13.21 6.90
CA ILE A 62 -18.67 -14.49 6.52
C ILE A 62 -17.68 -15.67 6.69
N GLN A 63 -16.45 -15.41 7.15
CA GLN A 63 -15.36 -16.41 7.24
C GLN A 63 -15.03 -17.07 5.90
N ALA A 64 -15.19 -16.33 4.80
CA ALA A 64 -14.95 -16.77 3.43
C ALA A 64 -13.74 -16.09 2.78
N PHE A 65 -12.89 -15.43 3.57
CA PHE A 65 -11.72 -14.73 3.07
C PHE A 65 -10.56 -15.72 2.84
N ASP A 66 -10.56 -16.29 1.64
CA ASP A 66 -9.54 -17.22 1.19
C ASP A 66 -9.12 -16.93 -0.26
N LEU A 67 -7.90 -17.35 -0.64
CA LEU A 67 -7.33 -17.15 -1.96
C LEU A 67 -8.23 -17.74 -3.06
N PHE A 68 -8.78 -18.94 -2.87
CA PHE A 68 -9.65 -19.56 -3.88
C PHE A 68 -10.94 -18.77 -4.10
N VAL A 69 -11.52 -18.23 -3.02
CA VAL A 69 -12.72 -17.38 -3.10
C VAL A 69 -12.39 -16.07 -3.81
N ILE A 70 -11.28 -15.43 -3.45
CA ILE A 70 -10.79 -14.19 -4.09
C ILE A 70 -10.57 -14.41 -5.59
N LEU A 71 -9.86 -15.48 -5.98
CA LEU A 71 -9.62 -15.82 -7.38
C LEU A 71 -10.93 -16.12 -8.12
N THR A 72 -11.88 -16.82 -7.49
CA THR A 72 -13.20 -17.09 -8.06
C THR A 72 -14.00 -15.81 -8.30
N ILE A 73 -13.96 -14.86 -7.36
CA ILE A 73 -14.61 -13.55 -7.52
C ILE A 73 -13.94 -12.76 -8.65
N ILE A 74 -12.60 -12.71 -8.70
CA ILE A 74 -11.86 -12.03 -9.77
C ILE A 74 -12.20 -12.65 -11.12
N LEU A 75 -12.16 -13.98 -11.23
CA LEU A 75 -12.49 -14.70 -12.46
C LEU A 75 -13.95 -14.48 -12.87
N GLY A 76 -14.88 -14.48 -11.91
CA GLY A 76 -16.27 -14.11 -12.13
C GLY A 76 -16.40 -12.70 -12.69
N ILE A 77 -15.74 -11.70 -12.09
CA ILE A 77 -15.74 -10.32 -12.57
C ILE A 77 -15.16 -10.24 -13.99
N VAL A 78 -14.03 -10.93 -14.25
CA VAL A 78 -13.41 -10.97 -15.58
C VAL A 78 -14.38 -11.55 -16.60
N ILE A 79 -15.08 -12.65 -16.29
CA ILE A 79 -16.10 -13.24 -17.16
C ILE A 79 -17.26 -12.27 -17.38
N PHE A 80 -17.80 -11.66 -16.31
CA PHE A 80 -18.90 -10.69 -16.43
C PHE A 80 -18.53 -9.49 -17.31
N VAL A 81 -17.31 -8.95 -17.13
CA VAL A 81 -16.79 -7.85 -17.95
C VAL A 81 -16.54 -8.31 -19.38
N PHE A 82 -15.98 -9.51 -19.58
CA PHE A 82 -15.71 -10.07 -20.89
C PHE A 82 -16.99 -10.24 -21.71
N MET A 83 -18.06 -10.67 -21.04
CA MET A 83 -19.34 -10.98 -21.63
C MET A 83 -20.26 -9.75 -21.80
N ASP A 84 -19.90 -8.56 -21.29
CA ASP A 84 -20.74 -7.33 -21.29
C ASP A 84 -22.17 -7.59 -20.77
N ILE A 85 -22.31 -8.44 -19.75
CA ILE A 85 -23.61 -8.84 -19.21
C ILE A 85 -24.25 -7.68 -18.46
N LYS A 86 -25.48 -7.32 -18.84
CA LYS A 86 -26.28 -6.28 -18.21
C LYS A 86 -27.28 -6.90 -17.25
N PHE A 87 -27.13 -6.58 -15.97
CA PHE A 87 -28.02 -7.04 -14.88
C PHE A 87 -29.52 -6.75 -15.07
N ARG A 88 -29.89 -5.80 -15.94
CA ARG A 88 -31.30 -5.42 -16.17
C ARG A 88 -32.02 -6.28 -17.23
N LYS A 89 -31.31 -7.19 -17.88
CA LYS A 89 -31.86 -8.05 -18.95
C LYS A 89 -31.74 -9.52 -18.53
N SER A 90 -32.57 -10.38 -19.13
CA SER A 90 -32.49 -11.83 -18.91
C SER A 90 -31.08 -12.34 -19.20
N ILE A 91 -30.51 -13.11 -18.27
CA ILE A 91 -29.16 -13.68 -18.42
C ILE A 91 -29.14 -14.68 -19.57
N LYS A 92 -30.20 -15.51 -19.71
CA LYS A 92 -30.31 -16.54 -20.74
C LYS A 92 -30.21 -15.97 -22.15
N GLU A 93 -30.96 -14.90 -22.44
CA GLU A 93 -30.94 -14.24 -23.75
C GLU A 93 -29.58 -13.62 -24.08
N GLN A 94 -28.91 -13.06 -23.07
CA GLN A 94 -27.59 -12.46 -23.25
C GLN A 94 -26.52 -13.54 -23.52
N LEU A 95 -26.54 -14.64 -22.75
CA LEU A 95 -25.63 -15.77 -22.95
C LEU A 95 -25.82 -16.41 -24.33
N GLN A 96 -27.07 -16.60 -24.78
CA GLN A 96 -27.34 -17.13 -26.11
C GLN A 96 -26.79 -16.23 -27.20
N LYS A 97 -26.99 -14.90 -27.07
CA LYS A 97 -26.44 -13.92 -28.01
C LYS A 97 -24.92 -13.90 -28.03
N ILE A 98 -24.28 -14.03 -26.87
CA ILE A 98 -22.81 -14.09 -26.76
C ILE A 98 -22.29 -15.38 -27.39
N TYR A 99 -22.90 -16.52 -27.07
CA TYR A 99 -22.55 -17.82 -27.64
C TYR A 99 -22.61 -17.79 -29.17
N THR A 100 -23.71 -17.32 -29.74
CA THR A 100 -23.86 -17.18 -31.20
C THR A 100 -22.79 -16.26 -31.78
N ARG A 101 -22.52 -15.12 -31.14
CA ARG A 101 -21.48 -14.17 -31.61
C ARG A 101 -20.07 -14.74 -31.54
N SER A 102 -19.73 -15.46 -30.46
CA SER A 102 -18.41 -16.06 -30.25
C SER A 102 -18.16 -17.16 -31.28
N ILE A 103 -19.15 -18.02 -31.54
CA ILE A 103 -19.06 -19.04 -32.60
C ILE A 103 -18.89 -18.38 -33.96
N LEU A 104 -19.72 -17.37 -34.29
CA LEU A 104 -19.60 -16.64 -35.55
C LEU A 104 -18.23 -16.00 -35.72
N TYR A 105 -17.67 -15.43 -34.65
CA TYR A 105 -16.32 -14.85 -34.66
C TYR A 105 -15.24 -15.90 -34.91
N VAL A 106 -15.30 -17.04 -34.22
CA VAL A 106 -14.35 -18.14 -34.39
C VAL A 106 -14.44 -18.73 -35.79
N VAL A 107 -15.65 -18.97 -36.29
CA VAL A 107 -15.89 -19.49 -37.65
C VAL A 107 -15.36 -18.53 -38.71
N ILE A 108 -15.68 -17.23 -38.63
CA ILE A 108 -15.17 -16.22 -39.57
C ILE A 108 -13.64 -16.16 -39.56
N LYS A 109 -13.00 -16.22 -38.38
CA LYS A 109 -11.53 -16.17 -38.26
C LYS A 109 -10.86 -17.42 -38.83
N LEU A 110 -11.42 -18.60 -38.55
CA LEU A 110 -10.95 -19.86 -39.11
C LEU A 110 -11.12 -19.91 -40.64
N GLU A 111 -12.26 -19.45 -41.15
CA GLU A 111 -12.56 -19.40 -42.59
C GLU A 111 -11.62 -18.43 -43.34
N LYS A 112 -11.31 -17.28 -42.74
CA LYS A 112 -10.39 -16.28 -43.30
C LYS A 112 -8.91 -16.57 -43.04
N ARG A 113 -8.57 -17.59 -42.25
CA ARG A 113 -7.20 -17.87 -41.76
C ARG A 113 -6.52 -16.67 -41.12
N GLU A 114 -7.29 -15.84 -40.43
CA GLU A 114 -6.79 -14.68 -39.68
C GLU A 114 -6.43 -15.08 -38.25
N ASN A 115 -5.48 -14.39 -37.63
CA ASN A 115 -5.12 -14.67 -36.23
C ASN A 115 -6.27 -14.26 -35.30
N PHE A 116 -6.45 -15.00 -34.20
CA PHE A 116 -7.44 -14.64 -33.18
C PHE A 116 -7.11 -13.31 -32.47
N ILE A 117 -5.85 -12.87 -32.54
CA ILE A 117 -5.37 -11.59 -32.02
C ILE A 117 -4.87 -10.75 -33.19
N ASP A 118 -5.73 -9.85 -33.66
CA ASP A 118 -5.42 -8.94 -34.77
C ASP A 118 -5.42 -7.47 -34.35
N ARG A 119 -4.97 -6.61 -35.26
CA ARG A 119 -4.90 -5.15 -35.08
C ARG A 119 -6.26 -4.53 -34.72
N ASP A 120 -7.35 -5.12 -35.18
CA ASP A 120 -8.73 -4.70 -34.84
C ASP A 120 -9.09 -4.89 -33.36
N ASN A 121 -8.43 -5.83 -32.66
CA ASN A 121 -8.58 -5.98 -31.21
C ASN A 121 -7.92 -4.82 -30.45
N TRP A 122 -6.97 -4.12 -31.07
CA TRP A 122 -6.25 -2.99 -30.49
C TRP A 122 -6.84 -1.63 -30.90
N GLU A 123 -7.30 -1.50 -32.15
CA GLU A 123 -7.86 -0.27 -32.73
C GLU A 123 -9.39 -0.23 -32.63
N LYS A 124 -9.90 -0.20 -31.39
CA LYS A 124 -11.35 -0.22 -31.14
C LYS A 124 -12.00 1.17 -31.20
N PRO A 125 -13.25 1.25 -31.68
CA PRO A 125 -13.98 2.52 -31.73
C PRO A 125 -14.17 3.10 -30.32
N LYS A 126 -13.86 4.39 -30.16
CA LYS A 126 -13.95 5.08 -28.88
C LYS A 126 -15.41 5.41 -28.56
N LEU A 127 -15.80 5.23 -27.30
CA LEU A 127 -17.08 5.72 -26.80
C LEU A 127 -17.10 7.26 -26.89
N ARG A 128 -17.93 7.82 -27.78
CA ARG A 128 -18.14 9.28 -27.82
C ARG A 128 -18.65 9.75 -26.46
N MET A 129 -17.85 10.56 -25.76
CA MET A 129 -18.27 11.36 -24.62
C MET A 129 -18.02 12.83 -24.97
N ASP A 130 -18.98 13.70 -24.70
CA ASP A 130 -18.92 15.15 -24.95
C ASP A 130 -17.91 15.90 -24.06
N SER A 131 -17.03 15.19 -23.34
CA SER A 131 -16.00 15.81 -22.51
C SER A 131 -14.75 16.10 -23.34
N GLU A 132 -14.36 17.38 -23.38
CA GLU A 132 -13.11 17.95 -23.91
C GLU A 132 -12.07 16.89 -24.33
N ASN A 133 -12.00 16.60 -25.63
CA ASN A 133 -10.93 15.81 -26.21
C ASN A 133 -9.59 16.52 -25.92
N LEU A 134 -8.89 16.10 -24.88
CA LEU A 134 -7.55 16.57 -24.59
C LEU A 134 -6.64 16.29 -25.80
N ASN A 135 -5.84 17.29 -26.18
CA ASN A 135 -4.88 17.19 -27.27
C ASN A 135 -3.98 15.95 -27.05
N VAL A 136 -3.64 15.22 -28.13
CA VAL A 136 -2.82 13.98 -28.08
C VAL A 136 -1.55 14.18 -27.25
N PHE A 137 -0.96 15.37 -27.35
CA PHE A 137 0.19 15.81 -26.57
C PHE A 137 -0.01 15.72 -25.05
N ASN A 138 -1.10 16.28 -24.51
CA ASN A 138 -1.39 16.25 -23.07
C ASN A 138 -1.65 14.81 -22.58
N ARG A 139 -2.23 13.97 -23.44
CA ARG A 139 -2.44 12.56 -23.12
C ARG A 139 -1.10 11.81 -22.96
N ASN A 140 -0.14 12.05 -23.86
CA ASN A 140 1.16 11.39 -23.79
C ASN A 140 1.94 11.79 -22.53
N TRP A 141 1.90 13.09 -22.16
CA TRP A 141 2.48 13.56 -20.90
C TRP A 141 1.84 12.90 -19.66
N GLN A 142 0.51 12.75 -19.64
CA GLN A 142 -0.15 12.03 -18.54
C GLN A 142 0.31 10.58 -18.42
N VAL A 143 0.48 9.88 -19.55
CA VAL A 143 0.97 8.49 -19.53
C VAL A 143 2.42 8.43 -19.05
N PHE A 144 3.29 9.31 -19.58
CA PHE A 144 4.69 9.36 -19.19
C PHE A 144 4.85 9.63 -17.69
N ILE A 145 4.20 10.69 -17.18
CA ILE A 145 4.27 11.06 -15.75
C ILE A 145 3.63 9.96 -14.89
N GLY A 146 2.54 9.37 -15.36
CA GLY A 146 1.85 8.28 -14.66
C GLY A 146 2.70 7.02 -14.50
N LEU A 147 3.66 6.78 -15.39
CA LEU A 147 4.60 5.66 -15.30
C LEU A 147 5.89 6.05 -14.56
N SER A 148 6.45 7.22 -14.86
CA SER A 148 7.74 7.63 -14.31
C SER A 148 7.67 7.98 -12.83
N LEU A 149 6.61 8.66 -12.39
CA LEU A 149 6.55 9.21 -11.02
C LEU A 149 6.44 8.11 -9.93
N PRO A 150 5.58 7.08 -10.06
CA PRO A 150 5.61 5.96 -9.12
C PRO A 150 6.96 5.24 -9.09
N VAL A 151 7.58 5.02 -10.25
CA VAL A 151 8.90 4.36 -10.34
C VAL A 151 9.98 5.19 -9.66
N ILE A 152 10.04 6.50 -9.91
CA ILE A 152 10.98 7.40 -9.23
C ILE A 152 10.76 7.36 -7.71
N THR A 153 9.51 7.38 -7.25
CA THR A 153 9.18 7.33 -5.81
C THR A 153 9.62 6.01 -5.19
N TYR A 154 9.34 4.90 -5.86
CA TYR A 154 9.73 3.57 -5.42
C TYR A 154 11.25 3.44 -5.33
N LEU A 155 11.98 3.85 -6.38
CA LEU A 155 13.44 3.81 -6.42
C LEU A 155 14.08 4.73 -5.37
N SER A 156 13.54 5.94 -5.20
CA SER A 156 14.03 6.88 -4.19
C SER A 156 13.90 6.28 -2.78
N ARG A 157 12.74 5.74 -2.44
CA ARG A 157 12.50 5.18 -1.10
C ARG A 157 13.24 3.86 -0.86
N SER A 158 13.30 2.98 -1.86
CA SER A 158 14.07 1.74 -1.75
C SER A 158 15.58 2.00 -1.62
N SER A 159 16.11 3.07 -2.23
CA SER A 159 17.52 3.45 -2.03
C SER A 159 17.86 3.85 -0.59
N LEU A 160 16.85 4.26 0.19
CA LEU A 160 16.99 4.63 1.60
C LEU A 160 16.72 3.45 2.56
N PHE A 161 16.45 2.25 2.03
CA PHE A 161 16.16 1.05 2.83
C PHE A 161 17.30 0.67 3.77
N GLN A 162 18.55 0.96 3.40
CA GLN A 162 19.73 0.71 4.23
C GLN A 162 19.69 1.43 5.59
N TYR A 163 18.87 2.48 5.71
CA TYR A 163 18.68 3.26 6.93
C TYR A 163 17.41 2.90 7.69
N ASP A 164 16.67 1.88 7.26
CA ASP A 164 15.43 1.49 7.91
C ASP A 164 15.70 0.87 9.28
N THR A 165 15.02 1.39 10.30
CA THR A 165 15.08 0.87 11.69
C THR A 165 13.76 0.23 12.11
N SER A 166 12.77 0.23 11.21
CA SER A 166 11.44 -0.32 11.45
C SER A 166 11.42 -1.84 11.30
N THR A 167 12.12 -2.38 10.31
CA THR A 167 12.18 -3.82 10.03
C THR A 167 12.60 -4.63 11.26
N LEU A 168 11.83 -5.67 11.60
CA LEU A 168 12.06 -6.51 12.81
C LEU A 168 12.06 -5.74 14.15
N SER A 169 11.53 -4.52 14.19
CA SER A 169 11.23 -3.84 15.45
C SER A 169 10.03 -4.46 16.16
N THR A 170 9.84 -4.16 17.44
CA THR A 170 8.67 -4.61 18.20
C THR A 170 7.35 -4.15 17.57
N ALA A 171 7.29 -2.91 17.09
CA ALA A 171 6.14 -2.36 16.37
C ALA A 171 5.89 -3.12 15.05
N TRP A 172 6.95 -3.49 14.33
CA TRP A 172 6.84 -4.27 13.10
C TRP A 172 6.29 -5.68 13.35
N TYR A 173 6.74 -6.37 14.41
CA TYR A 173 6.17 -7.67 14.77
C TYR A 173 4.70 -7.59 15.21
N GLN A 174 4.30 -6.50 15.87
CA GLN A 174 2.89 -6.24 16.18
C GLN A 174 2.08 -6.07 14.89
N LYS A 175 2.57 -5.29 13.92
CA LYS A 175 1.92 -5.16 12.60
C LYS A 175 1.84 -6.49 11.86
N LEU A 176 2.90 -7.30 11.88
CA LEU A 176 2.91 -8.62 11.26
C LEU A 176 1.87 -9.57 11.90
N SER A 177 1.71 -9.51 13.23
CA SER A 177 0.71 -10.35 13.91
C SER A 177 -0.71 -9.94 13.52
N LEU A 178 -0.98 -8.66 13.29
CA LEU A 178 -2.27 -8.18 12.78
C LEU A 178 -2.57 -8.70 11.37
N VAL A 179 -1.60 -8.64 10.45
CA VAL A 179 -1.75 -9.21 9.10
C VAL A 179 -2.05 -10.72 9.18
N LYS A 180 -1.33 -11.45 10.03
CA LYS A 180 -1.56 -12.88 10.28
C LYS A 180 -2.91 -13.20 10.89
N ASN A 181 -3.39 -12.36 11.80
CA ASN A 181 -4.70 -12.55 12.39
C ASN A 181 -5.82 -12.37 11.35
N ILE A 182 -5.65 -11.43 10.42
CA ILE A 182 -6.56 -11.30 9.27
C ILE A 182 -6.52 -12.53 8.39
N SER A 183 -5.35 -13.12 8.17
CA SER A 183 -5.24 -14.33 7.36
C SER A 183 -5.93 -15.55 8.01
N LEU A 184 -6.12 -15.50 9.34
CA LEU A 184 -6.89 -16.44 10.15
C LEU A 184 -8.39 -16.06 10.33
N ASN A 185 -8.90 -15.09 9.57
CA ASN A 185 -10.28 -14.56 9.65
C ASN A 185 -10.65 -13.84 10.96
N ASN A 186 -9.68 -13.35 11.73
CA ASN A 186 -9.92 -12.63 12.97
C ASN A 186 -9.85 -11.10 12.75
N TRP A 187 -11.00 -10.47 12.50
CA TRP A 187 -11.09 -9.03 12.22
C TRP A 187 -11.16 -8.13 13.46
N PHE A 188 -12.00 -8.47 14.44
CA PHE A 188 -12.32 -7.56 15.54
C PHE A 188 -11.43 -7.79 16.77
N PHE A 189 -11.03 -6.68 17.40
CA PHE A 189 -10.38 -6.58 18.73
C PHE A 189 -9.02 -7.28 18.91
N ASN A 190 -8.19 -7.29 17.87
CA ASN A 190 -6.74 -7.37 18.05
C ASN A 190 -6.22 -5.93 18.16
N SER A 191 -5.58 -5.56 19.27
CA SER A 191 -4.94 -4.24 19.55
C SER A 191 -5.77 -2.95 19.53
N GLY A 192 -7.02 -2.95 19.08
CA GLY A 192 -7.82 -1.72 19.01
C GLY A 192 -7.44 -0.81 17.83
N ASP A 193 -6.81 -1.35 16.80
CA ASP A 193 -6.49 -0.67 15.54
C ASP A 193 -7.56 -0.91 14.47
N MET A 194 -7.63 -0.03 13.47
CA MET A 194 -8.37 -0.28 12.24
C MET A 194 -7.64 -1.32 11.40
N MET A 195 -8.38 -2.30 10.88
CA MET A 195 -7.80 -3.45 10.17
C MET A 195 -7.84 -3.35 8.63
N GLY A 196 -8.45 -2.30 8.08
CA GLY A 196 -8.69 -2.21 6.64
C GLY A 196 -7.43 -2.14 5.80
N ASP A 197 -6.33 -1.61 6.34
CA ASP A 197 -5.03 -1.52 5.69
C ASP A 197 -4.28 -2.86 5.78
N TYR A 198 -4.25 -3.52 6.93
CA TYR A 198 -3.70 -4.88 7.08
C TYR A 198 -4.43 -5.90 6.20
N LEU A 199 -5.74 -5.74 6.00
CA LEU A 199 -6.50 -6.50 5.01
C LEU A 199 -5.93 -6.36 3.61
N LEU A 200 -5.54 -5.15 3.20
CA LEU A 200 -4.98 -4.93 1.88
C LEU A 200 -3.58 -5.55 1.75
N ILE A 201 -2.81 -5.56 2.83
CA ILE A 201 -1.51 -6.23 2.89
C ILE A 201 -1.69 -7.74 2.74
N ASP A 202 -2.65 -8.35 3.45
CA ASP A 202 -2.92 -9.79 3.29
C ASP A 202 -3.48 -10.11 1.88
N LEU A 203 -4.39 -9.26 1.37
CA LEU A 203 -4.90 -9.41 0.00
C LEU A 203 -3.75 -9.34 -1.02
N TYR A 204 -2.81 -8.42 -0.83
CA TYR A 204 -1.62 -8.28 -1.66
C TYR A 204 -0.71 -9.51 -1.56
N SER A 205 -0.45 -9.98 -0.34
CA SER A 205 0.29 -11.23 -0.05
C SER A 205 -0.28 -12.40 -0.84
N ARG A 206 -1.58 -12.64 -0.72
CA ARG A 206 -2.31 -13.75 -1.37
C ARG A 206 -2.35 -13.63 -2.89
N ILE A 207 -2.68 -12.47 -3.43
CA ILE A 207 -2.79 -12.26 -4.89
C ILE A 207 -1.42 -12.42 -5.57
N THR A 208 -0.34 -11.99 -4.91
CA THR A 208 1.00 -12.07 -5.48
C THR A 208 1.76 -13.32 -5.08
N ASN A 209 1.22 -14.16 -4.19
CA ASN A 209 1.87 -15.35 -3.64
C ASN A 209 3.28 -15.03 -3.09
N ILE A 210 3.37 -13.97 -2.30
CA ILE A 210 4.54 -13.64 -1.49
C ILE A 210 4.18 -13.87 -0.03
N THR A 211 5.17 -13.91 0.86
CA THR A 211 4.91 -14.08 2.29
C THR A 211 4.33 -12.79 2.87
N GLU A 212 3.47 -12.90 3.89
CA GLU A 212 2.84 -11.74 4.54
C GLU A 212 3.88 -10.76 5.11
N ALA A 213 5.03 -11.27 5.55
CA ALA A 213 6.15 -10.45 6.00
C ALA A 213 6.76 -9.62 4.86
N VAL A 214 6.98 -10.22 3.68
CA VAL A 214 7.45 -9.50 2.48
C VAL A 214 6.38 -8.52 1.98
N ALA A 215 5.10 -8.89 2.07
CA ALA A 215 3.99 -8.01 1.74
C ALA A 215 3.97 -6.76 2.64
N LEU A 216 4.09 -6.94 3.97
CA LEU A 216 4.16 -5.84 4.94
C LEU A 216 5.37 -4.93 4.68
N GLN A 217 6.53 -5.51 4.36
CA GLN A 217 7.73 -4.72 4.09
C GLN A 217 7.63 -3.90 2.79
N THR A 218 6.97 -4.45 1.76
CA THR A 218 6.85 -3.79 0.46
C THR A 218 5.62 -2.89 0.34
N SER A 219 4.65 -2.97 1.26
CA SER A 219 3.42 -2.18 1.22
C SER A 219 3.70 -0.68 1.38
N GLY A 220 4.54 -0.26 2.33
CA GLY A 220 4.85 1.17 2.53
C GLY A 220 5.47 1.82 1.29
N LEU A 221 6.31 1.08 0.55
CA LEU A 221 6.88 1.51 -0.74
C LEU A 221 5.80 1.64 -1.83
N LEU A 222 4.88 0.68 -1.90
CA LEU A 222 3.78 0.68 -2.87
C LEU A 222 2.79 1.81 -2.61
N GLU A 223 2.36 2.00 -1.36
CA GLU A 223 1.44 3.06 -0.94
C GLU A 223 1.98 4.42 -1.33
N SER A 224 3.25 4.65 -1.04
CA SER A 224 3.93 5.89 -1.35
C SER A 224 4.03 6.13 -2.85
N SER A 225 4.31 5.08 -3.62
CA SER A 225 4.38 5.15 -5.07
C SER A 225 3.01 5.47 -5.68
N LEU A 226 1.94 4.85 -5.18
CA LEU A 226 0.55 5.13 -5.57
C LEU A 226 0.10 6.53 -5.12
N LEU A 227 0.52 6.98 -3.96
CA LEU A 227 0.16 8.29 -3.44
C LEU A 227 0.82 9.42 -4.25
N SER A 228 2.06 9.24 -4.71
CA SER A 228 2.75 10.22 -5.57
C SER A 228 1.96 10.57 -6.85
N ILE A 229 1.41 9.55 -7.53
CA ILE A 229 0.62 9.72 -8.75
C ILE A 229 -0.76 10.31 -8.45
N VAL A 230 -1.35 9.98 -7.29
CA VAL A 230 -2.59 10.58 -6.81
C VAL A 230 -2.39 12.07 -6.52
N ILE A 231 -1.32 12.46 -5.81
CA ILE A 231 -0.95 13.86 -5.53
C ILE A 231 -0.80 14.64 -6.84
N TYR A 232 0.01 14.11 -7.78
CA TYR A 232 0.18 14.70 -9.10
C TYR A 232 -1.17 14.95 -9.79
N TRP A 233 -2.04 13.95 -9.80
CA TRP A 233 -3.32 14.04 -10.50
C TRP A 233 -4.30 14.99 -9.84
N VAL A 234 -4.37 15.00 -8.50
CA VAL A 234 -5.21 15.95 -7.76
C VAL A 234 -4.77 17.38 -8.05
N VAL A 235 -3.47 17.68 -7.97
CA VAL A 235 -2.95 19.02 -8.28
C VAL A 235 -3.13 19.37 -9.75
N TYR A 236 -2.91 18.43 -10.68
CA TYR A 236 -3.23 18.60 -12.09
C TYR A 236 -4.72 18.95 -12.30
N LYS A 237 -5.63 18.34 -11.54
CA LYS A 237 -7.08 18.64 -11.62
C LYS A 237 -7.44 19.98 -11.01
N ILE A 238 -6.76 20.38 -9.93
CA ILE A 238 -6.94 21.68 -9.28
C ILE A 238 -6.45 22.81 -10.21
N CYS A 239 -5.24 22.67 -10.76
CA CYS A 239 -4.56 23.73 -11.52
C CYS A 239 -4.78 23.67 -13.04
N ARG A 240 -5.22 22.53 -13.58
CA ARG A 240 -5.36 22.22 -15.03
C ARG A 240 -4.07 22.35 -15.84
N LYS A 241 -2.91 22.27 -15.19
CA LYS A 241 -1.57 22.34 -15.78
C LYS A 241 -0.71 21.19 -15.29
N HIS A 242 0.20 20.71 -16.13
CA HIS A 242 1.09 19.58 -15.80
C HIS A 242 2.16 19.95 -14.79
N ALA A 243 2.82 21.10 -14.96
CA ALA A 243 3.98 21.46 -14.14
C ALA A 243 3.66 21.59 -12.63
N PRO A 244 2.54 22.21 -12.19
CA PRO A 244 2.13 22.18 -10.79
C PRO A 244 1.99 20.78 -10.20
N GLY A 245 1.41 19.86 -10.99
CA GLY A 245 1.30 18.46 -10.59
C GLY A 245 2.65 17.78 -10.48
N ILE A 246 3.57 18.03 -11.42
CA ILE A 246 4.93 17.46 -11.43
C ILE A 246 5.70 17.95 -10.21
N VAL A 247 5.63 19.25 -9.89
CA VAL A 247 6.23 19.81 -8.67
C VAL A 247 5.68 19.10 -7.44
N ALA A 248 4.35 19.03 -7.28
CA ALA A 248 3.75 18.35 -6.13
C ALA A 248 4.16 16.87 -6.02
N GLY A 249 4.13 16.14 -7.13
CA GLY A 249 4.52 14.74 -7.18
C GLY A 249 6.00 14.54 -6.80
N LEU A 250 6.91 15.24 -7.48
CA LEU A 250 8.35 15.11 -7.24
C LEU A 250 8.77 15.65 -5.88
N SER A 251 8.09 16.68 -5.35
CA SER A 251 8.32 17.15 -3.98
C SER A 251 8.02 16.05 -2.96
N PHE A 252 6.91 15.32 -3.12
CA PHE A 252 6.63 14.17 -2.25
C PHE A 252 7.65 13.04 -2.41
N SER A 253 8.15 12.82 -3.64
CA SER A 253 9.08 11.74 -3.93
C SER A 253 10.51 11.99 -3.47
N LEU A 254 11.00 13.25 -3.51
CA LEU A 254 12.43 13.56 -3.42
C LEU A 254 12.80 14.63 -2.37
N LEU A 255 11.86 15.48 -1.92
CA LEU A 255 12.18 16.61 -1.01
C LEU A 255 12.05 16.26 0.47
N TYR A 256 12.76 15.22 0.92
CA TYR A 256 12.71 14.76 2.32
C TYR A 256 13.07 15.84 3.34
N ALA A 257 13.96 16.78 2.99
CA ALA A 257 14.40 17.87 3.86
C ALA A 257 13.33 18.92 4.20
N PHE A 258 12.20 18.92 3.46
CA PHE A 258 11.10 19.87 3.61
C PHE A 258 9.81 19.23 4.17
N LEU A 259 9.79 17.90 4.30
CA LEU A 259 8.64 17.12 4.71
C LEU A 259 8.84 16.60 6.13
N PRO A 260 7.79 16.58 6.97
CA PRO A 260 7.83 15.93 8.27
C PRO A 260 7.84 14.40 8.12
N LEU A 261 8.93 13.86 7.55
CA LEU A 261 9.17 12.45 7.32
C LEU A 261 10.42 12.01 8.06
N ASN A 262 10.29 10.96 8.85
CA ASN A 262 11.43 10.23 9.36
C ASN A 262 11.95 9.28 8.27
N ILE A 263 13.19 9.50 7.81
CA ILE A 263 13.85 8.66 6.80
C ILE A 263 13.98 7.21 7.30
N ASP A 264 14.15 7.04 8.60
CA ASP A 264 14.44 5.76 9.24
C ASP A 264 13.19 4.87 9.38
N LEU A 265 12.01 5.42 9.02
CA LEU A 265 10.70 4.76 9.03
C LEU A 265 9.98 4.91 7.66
N LEU A 266 10.74 5.14 6.56
CA LEU A 266 10.16 5.37 5.24
C LEU A 266 9.56 4.13 4.58
N VAL A 267 10.10 2.97 4.93
CA VAL A 267 9.67 1.67 4.39
C VAL A 267 8.45 1.15 5.16
N GLU A 268 8.27 1.63 6.39
CA GLU A 268 7.17 1.27 7.25
C GLU A 268 5.81 1.58 6.60
N HIS A 269 4.91 0.61 6.72
CA HIS A 269 3.51 0.73 6.38
C HIS A 269 2.79 1.80 7.22
N LYS A 270 2.03 2.69 6.57
CA LYS A 270 1.32 3.82 7.20
C LYS A 270 -0.15 3.84 6.77
N SER A 271 -1.07 3.54 7.70
CA SER A 271 -2.53 3.57 7.49
C SER A 271 -3.02 4.88 6.87
N ILE A 272 -2.47 6.01 7.31
CA ILE A 272 -2.79 7.36 6.82
C ILE A 272 -2.48 7.48 5.32
N PHE A 273 -1.39 6.88 4.83
CA PHE A 273 -1.02 6.94 3.42
C PHE A 273 -2.01 6.13 2.57
N ALA A 274 -2.37 4.93 3.03
CA ALA A 274 -3.41 4.11 2.41
C ALA A 274 -4.76 4.83 2.34
N ALA A 275 -5.20 5.43 3.44
CA ALA A 275 -6.45 6.19 3.49
C ALA A 275 -6.42 7.43 2.58
N MET A 276 -5.28 8.11 2.48
CA MET A 276 -5.13 9.31 1.65
C MET A 276 -5.09 9.04 0.15
N ILE A 277 -4.68 7.83 -0.29
CA ILE A 277 -4.86 7.37 -1.68
C ILE A 277 -6.34 7.45 -2.09
N LEU A 278 -7.27 7.18 -1.17
CA LEU A 278 -8.71 7.28 -1.40
C LEU A 278 -9.27 8.68 -1.08
N ALA A 279 -8.82 9.30 0.01
CA ALA A 279 -9.37 10.55 0.52
C ALA A 279 -9.09 11.73 -0.44
N LEU A 280 -7.89 11.87 -0.99
CA LEU A 280 -7.56 12.97 -1.92
C LEU A 280 -8.45 12.97 -3.19
N PRO A 281 -8.65 11.84 -3.89
CA PRO A 281 -9.65 11.74 -4.95
C PRO A 281 -11.08 11.98 -4.46
N ALA A 282 -11.48 11.43 -3.31
CA ALA A 282 -12.82 11.65 -2.76
C ALA A 282 -13.10 13.14 -2.47
N MET A 283 -12.11 13.87 -1.95
CA MET A 283 -12.12 15.31 -1.76
C MET A 283 -12.35 16.05 -3.10
N LEU A 284 -11.58 15.71 -4.13
CA LEU A 284 -11.75 16.30 -5.46
C LEU A 284 -13.12 15.97 -6.07
N PHE A 285 -13.60 14.74 -5.92
CA PHE A 285 -14.91 14.30 -6.41
C PHE A 285 -16.06 15.04 -5.72
N SER A 286 -15.88 15.37 -4.44
CA SER A 286 -16.82 16.17 -3.66
C SER A 286 -16.91 17.60 -4.19
N ILE A 287 -15.81 18.17 -4.73
CA ILE A 287 -15.80 19.46 -5.44
C ILE A 287 -16.37 19.31 -6.87
N TYR A 288 -15.92 18.32 -7.64
CA TYR A 288 -16.24 18.14 -9.05
C TYR A 288 -16.86 16.77 -9.34
N PRO A 289 -18.15 16.53 -9.06
CA PRO A 289 -18.79 15.23 -9.28
C PRO A 289 -18.86 14.81 -10.76
N GLN A 290 -18.54 15.70 -11.70
CA GLN A 290 -18.44 15.41 -13.13
C GLN A 290 -17.22 14.58 -13.51
N THR A 291 -16.24 14.44 -12.61
CA THR A 291 -15.09 13.55 -12.84
C THR A 291 -15.45 12.07 -12.71
N PHE A 292 -16.62 11.73 -12.15
CA PHE A 292 -17.11 10.36 -12.16
C PHE A 292 -17.68 9.98 -13.54
N ARG A 293 -17.27 8.80 -14.03
CA ARG A 293 -17.79 8.16 -15.26
C ARG A 293 -19.27 7.76 -15.16
N PHE A 294 -19.83 7.74 -13.95
CA PHE A 294 -21.10 7.11 -13.65
C PHE A 294 -22.30 8.08 -13.67
N ARG A 295 -23.50 7.53 -13.89
CA ARG A 295 -24.76 8.29 -13.84
C ARG A 295 -24.95 8.93 -12.45
N LYS A 296 -25.71 10.04 -12.37
CA LYS A 296 -25.96 10.76 -11.11
C LYS A 296 -26.48 9.87 -9.97
N LYS A 297 -27.29 8.84 -10.25
CA LYS A 297 -27.82 7.90 -9.22
C LYS A 297 -26.76 6.93 -8.67
N THR A 298 -25.79 6.53 -9.49
CA THR A 298 -24.68 5.66 -9.09
C THR A 298 -23.58 6.43 -8.36
N ALA A 299 -23.53 7.76 -8.49
CA ALA A 299 -22.51 8.59 -7.84
C ALA A 299 -22.62 8.59 -6.30
N SER A 300 -23.83 8.53 -5.74
CA SER A 300 -24.02 8.47 -4.28
C SER A 300 -23.52 7.16 -3.70
N LEU A 301 -23.84 6.03 -4.34
CA LEU A 301 -23.40 4.71 -3.92
C LEU A 301 -21.86 4.59 -3.96
N VAL A 302 -21.24 5.12 -5.01
CA VAL A 302 -19.78 5.16 -5.11
C VAL A 302 -19.15 6.01 -4.00
N LEU A 303 -19.77 7.14 -3.62
CA LEU A 303 -19.28 7.93 -2.48
C LEU A 303 -19.45 7.22 -1.14
N ILE A 304 -20.53 6.47 -0.93
CA ILE A 304 -20.71 5.63 0.27
C ILE A 304 -19.59 4.59 0.34
N ILE A 305 -19.32 3.89 -0.77
CA ILE A 305 -18.22 2.93 -0.87
C ILE A 305 -16.87 3.58 -0.53
N LEU A 306 -16.61 4.78 -1.07
CA LEU A 306 -15.37 5.51 -0.82
C LEU A 306 -15.21 5.92 0.65
N PHE A 307 -16.21 6.57 1.24
CA PHE A 307 -16.12 7.03 2.62
C PHE A 307 -16.08 5.86 3.61
N SER A 308 -16.82 4.79 3.35
CA SER A 308 -16.74 3.58 4.18
C SER A 308 -15.35 2.93 4.08
N ALA A 309 -14.75 2.86 2.90
CA ALA A 309 -13.38 2.36 2.77
C ALA A 309 -12.36 3.26 3.48
N ILE A 310 -12.47 4.59 3.38
CA ILE A 310 -11.58 5.52 4.10
C ILE A 310 -11.67 5.29 5.61
N LEU A 311 -12.88 5.17 6.17
CA LEU A 311 -13.09 4.94 7.60
C LEU A 311 -12.60 3.56 8.08
N LEU A 312 -12.62 2.55 7.21
CA LEU A 312 -12.07 1.23 7.52
C LEU A 312 -10.54 1.18 7.46
N LEU A 313 -9.92 2.03 6.63
CA LEU A 313 -8.46 2.14 6.56
C LEU A 313 -7.91 2.94 7.73
N ASP A 314 -8.49 4.11 8.00
CA ASP A 314 -8.00 5.01 9.03
C ASP A 314 -9.10 5.95 9.54
N LEU A 315 -9.42 5.84 10.83
CA LEU A 315 -10.49 6.60 11.45
C LEU A 315 -10.10 8.08 11.64
N PHE A 316 -8.81 8.38 11.88
CA PHE A 316 -8.30 9.75 11.97
C PHE A 316 -8.48 10.50 10.65
N VAL A 317 -8.11 9.90 9.51
CA VAL A 317 -8.34 10.52 8.19
C VAL A 317 -9.83 10.65 7.90
N GLY A 318 -10.62 9.62 8.19
CA GLY A 318 -12.07 9.63 7.98
C GLY A 318 -12.80 10.73 8.76
N LEU A 319 -12.49 10.88 10.06
CA LEU A 319 -13.20 11.81 10.94
C LEU A 319 -12.52 13.18 11.08
N LEU A 320 -11.21 13.26 11.25
CA LEU A 320 -10.53 14.53 11.54
C LEU A 320 -10.04 15.25 10.28
N ILE A 321 -9.86 14.55 9.15
CA ILE A 321 -9.41 15.16 7.89
C ILE A 321 -10.57 15.33 6.90
N CYS A 322 -11.34 14.28 6.61
CA CYS A 322 -12.44 14.37 5.65
C CYS A 322 -13.60 15.25 6.16
N PHE A 323 -13.97 15.19 7.44
CA PHE A 323 -15.08 15.97 7.97
C PHE A 323 -14.84 17.50 7.87
N PRO A 324 -13.73 18.09 8.35
CA PRO A 324 -13.53 19.53 8.24
C PRO A 324 -13.44 19.98 6.78
N PHE A 325 -12.88 19.15 5.89
CA PHE A 325 -12.88 19.43 4.46
C PHE A 325 -14.29 19.48 3.87
N LEU A 326 -15.18 18.55 4.24
CA LEU A 326 -16.58 18.55 3.81
C LEU A 326 -17.35 19.75 4.36
N VAL A 327 -17.11 20.16 5.61
CA VAL A 327 -17.65 21.39 6.20
C VAL A 327 -17.23 22.60 5.38
N LEU A 328 -15.96 22.69 5.00
CA LEU A 328 -15.46 23.78 4.16
C LEU A 328 -16.13 23.78 2.79
N ILE A 329 -16.26 22.62 2.12
CA ILE A 329 -16.98 22.55 0.83
C ILE A 329 -18.44 22.99 0.98
N PHE A 330 -19.10 22.60 2.08
CA PHE A 330 -20.47 23.01 2.37
C PHE A 330 -20.58 24.54 2.41
N LEU A 331 -19.70 25.23 3.15
CA LEU A 331 -19.65 26.70 3.22
C LEU A 331 -19.48 27.35 1.84
N PHE A 332 -18.56 26.85 1.01
CA PHE A 332 -18.26 27.44 -0.30
C PHE A 332 -19.29 27.12 -1.40
N ARG A 333 -20.16 26.12 -1.24
CA ARG A 333 -21.02 25.62 -2.34
C ARG A 333 -22.50 25.50 -2.02
N PHE A 334 -22.91 25.55 -0.76
CA PHE A 334 -24.30 25.33 -0.35
C PHE A 334 -25.29 26.09 -1.24
N TRP A 335 -25.05 27.37 -1.48
CA TRP A 335 -25.97 28.26 -2.20
C TRP A 335 -26.16 27.94 -3.70
N ARG A 336 -25.18 27.33 -4.37
CA ARG A 336 -25.22 27.12 -5.84
C ARG A 336 -25.59 25.71 -6.28
N ARG A 337 -25.33 24.67 -5.47
CA ARG A 337 -25.58 23.26 -5.83
C ARG A 337 -26.04 22.39 -4.64
N LYS A 338 -27.10 22.82 -3.93
CA LYS A 338 -27.66 22.16 -2.72
C LYS A 338 -27.81 20.65 -2.86
N ARG A 339 -28.46 20.16 -3.92
CA ARG A 339 -28.73 18.71 -4.11
C ARG A 339 -27.46 17.85 -4.14
N GLN A 340 -26.39 18.34 -4.77
CA GLN A 340 -25.13 17.59 -4.84
C GLN A 340 -24.39 17.61 -3.51
N MET A 341 -24.46 18.72 -2.76
CA MET A 341 -23.85 18.83 -1.44
C MET A 341 -24.54 17.94 -0.43
N ILE A 342 -25.88 17.95 -0.41
CA ILE A 342 -26.67 17.06 0.45
C ILE A 342 -26.30 15.61 0.15
N MET A 343 -26.23 15.21 -1.12
CA MET A 343 -25.84 13.85 -1.51
C MET A 343 -24.47 13.43 -0.94
N VAL A 344 -23.45 14.31 -1.00
CA VAL A 344 -22.11 14.01 -0.46
C VAL A 344 -22.14 13.88 1.06
N ILE A 345 -22.79 14.83 1.75
CA ILE A 345 -22.88 14.84 3.21
C ILE A 345 -23.69 13.62 3.70
N THR A 346 -24.78 13.28 3.04
CA THR A 346 -25.58 12.09 3.38
C THR A 346 -24.78 10.81 3.13
N ALA A 347 -23.96 10.75 2.07
CA ALA A 347 -23.11 9.58 1.83
C ALA A 347 -22.07 9.41 2.94
N TYR A 348 -21.40 10.49 3.34
CA TYR A 348 -20.46 10.50 4.45
C TYR A 348 -21.14 10.10 5.78
N ALA A 349 -22.27 10.72 6.10
CA ALA A 349 -23.03 10.42 7.32
C ALA A 349 -23.51 8.95 7.37
N LEU A 350 -24.00 8.40 6.25
CA LEU A 350 -24.37 6.99 6.16
C LEU A 350 -23.17 6.06 6.36
N SER A 351 -22.00 6.40 5.83
CA SER A 351 -20.78 5.61 6.03
C SER A 351 -20.33 5.62 7.49
N VAL A 352 -20.33 6.78 8.16
CA VAL A 352 -19.99 6.90 9.58
C VAL A 352 -20.99 6.14 10.45
N LEU A 353 -22.30 6.31 10.21
CA LEU A 353 -23.33 5.60 10.97
C LEU A 353 -23.27 4.10 10.76
N GLY A 354 -23.11 3.64 9.51
CA GLY A 354 -23.05 2.21 9.19
C GLY A 354 -21.88 1.51 9.88
N LEU A 355 -20.67 2.09 9.80
CA LEU A 355 -19.51 1.51 10.46
C LEU A 355 -19.56 1.66 11.98
N GLY A 356 -20.04 2.80 12.48
CA GLY A 356 -20.23 3.01 13.91
C GLY A 356 -21.17 1.98 14.55
N ILE A 357 -22.27 1.62 13.85
CA ILE A 357 -23.18 0.56 14.31
C ILE A 357 -22.48 -0.80 14.30
N ILE A 358 -21.75 -1.16 13.23
CA ILE A 358 -21.08 -2.46 13.12
C ILE A 358 -20.03 -2.63 14.22
N TYR A 359 -19.14 -1.65 14.39
CA TYR A 359 -18.12 -1.70 15.45
C TYR A 359 -18.74 -1.56 16.85
N GLY A 360 -19.86 -0.84 17.00
CA GLY A 360 -20.59 -0.75 18.27
C GLY A 360 -21.22 -2.08 18.68
N ILE A 361 -21.82 -2.82 17.74
CA ILE A 361 -22.34 -4.17 17.97
C ILE A 361 -21.19 -5.13 18.28
N ALA A 362 -20.07 -5.04 17.54
CA ALA A 362 -18.90 -5.86 17.81
C ALA A 362 -18.36 -5.60 19.22
N ALA A 363 -18.23 -4.33 19.63
CA ALA A 363 -17.76 -3.96 20.97
C ALA A 363 -18.68 -4.54 22.07
N TRP A 364 -19.99 -4.48 21.86
CA TRP A 364 -20.96 -5.09 22.77
C TRP A 364 -20.84 -6.63 22.84
N TRP A 365 -20.61 -7.29 21.70
CA TRP A 365 -20.44 -8.75 21.65
C TRP A 365 -19.17 -9.21 22.35
N PHE A 366 -18.04 -8.54 22.08
CA PHE A 366 -16.73 -8.91 22.61
C PHE A 366 -16.44 -8.32 24.00
N GLN A 367 -17.40 -7.60 24.60
CA GLN A 367 -17.27 -6.93 25.91
C GLN A 367 -16.11 -5.91 25.97
N GLU A 368 -15.86 -5.26 24.84
CA GLU A 368 -14.80 -4.25 24.70
C GLU A 368 -15.37 -2.83 24.76
N ASP A 369 -14.60 -1.89 25.29
CA ASP A 369 -15.03 -0.50 25.40
C ASP A 369 -14.93 0.23 24.05
N PHE A 370 -16.08 0.48 23.42
CA PHE A 370 -16.14 1.20 22.14
C PHE A 370 -15.47 2.60 22.19
N SER A 371 -15.53 3.28 23.34
CA SER A 371 -14.85 4.56 23.53
C SER A 371 -13.33 4.43 23.57
N VAL A 372 -12.81 3.33 24.14
CA VAL A 372 -11.38 3.04 24.13
C VAL A 372 -10.93 2.75 22.70
N PHE A 373 -11.70 1.97 21.93
CA PHE A 373 -11.45 1.72 20.51
C PHE A 373 -11.39 3.01 19.66
N ILE A 374 -12.32 3.95 19.85
CA ILE A 374 -12.26 5.23 19.12
C ILE A 374 -11.00 6.01 19.51
N ARG A 375 -10.65 6.04 20.80
CA ARG A 375 -9.49 6.78 21.28
C ARG A 375 -8.17 6.17 20.81
N SER A 376 -8.04 4.85 20.78
CA SER A 376 -6.84 4.16 20.25
C SER A 376 -6.62 4.42 18.76
N ASN A 377 -7.69 4.62 17.99
CA ASN A 377 -7.59 4.92 16.56
C ASN A 377 -7.46 6.41 16.22
N LEU A 378 -7.65 7.31 17.20
CA LEU A 378 -7.49 8.76 17.02
C LEU A 378 -6.14 9.27 17.53
N PHE A 379 -5.44 8.48 18.34
CA PHE A 379 -4.16 8.82 18.95
C PHE A 379 -3.16 7.68 18.76
N SER A 380 -1.98 8.00 18.23
CA SER A 380 -0.90 7.02 18.07
C SER A 380 -0.02 7.02 19.31
N TYR A 381 -0.14 5.98 20.14
CA TYR A 381 0.72 5.84 21.33
C TYR A 381 2.14 5.36 21.01
N ASN A 382 2.39 4.91 19.77
CA ASN A 382 3.64 4.26 19.36
C ASN A 382 4.47 5.07 18.34
N SER A 383 3.99 6.24 17.91
CA SER A 383 4.70 7.10 16.97
C SER A 383 5.54 8.13 17.73
N TYR A 384 6.82 8.24 17.39
CA TYR A 384 7.69 9.30 17.89
C TYR A 384 8.00 10.28 16.75
N THR A 385 7.64 11.57 16.91
CA THR A 385 8.08 12.64 16.00
C THR A 385 9.57 12.88 16.19
N TYR A 386 10.40 12.15 15.45
CA TYR A 386 11.83 12.42 15.30
C TYR A 386 12.12 12.73 13.83
N ASN A 387 12.34 14.01 13.53
CA ASN A 387 12.62 14.51 12.18
C ASN A 387 13.99 15.20 12.13
N PRO A 388 15.10 14.47 12.39
CA PRO A 388 16.44 15.06 12.51
C PRO A 388 16.96 15.67 11.20
N LYS A 389 16.37 15.31 10.07
CA LYS A 389 16.87 15.62 8.71
C LYS A 389 16.15 16.82 8.07
N LEU A 390 15.30 17.52 8.83
CA LEU A 390 14.71 18.79 8.40
C LEU A 390 15.78 19.89 8.46
N LEU A 391 15.80 20.81 7.47
CA LEU A 391 16.76 21.94 7.49
C LEU A 391 16.55 22.88 8.68
N TYR A 392 15.32 22.98 9.18
CA TYR A 392 14.90 23.78 10.31
C TYR A 392 13.96 22.97 11.22
N PRO A 393 13.81 23.32 12.50
CA PRO A 393 12.82 22.71 13.37
C PRO A 393 11.41 22.73 12.74
N LEU A 394 10.68 21.63 12.85
CA LEU A 394 9.38 21.45 12.17
C LEU A 394 8.39 22.58 12.49
N LYS A 395 8.36 23.05 13.74
CA LYS A 395 7.49 24.15 14.17
C LYS A 395 7.75 25.45 13.41
N GLU A 396 9.02 25.76 13.13
CA GLU A 396 9.41 26.94 12.35
C GLU A 396 9.02 26.78 10.88
N PHE A 397 9.23 25.59 10.31
CA PHE A 397 8.80 25.28 8.94
C PHE A 397 7.30 25.45 8.74
N ILE A 398 6.46 24.91 9.64
CA ILE A 398 5.01 25.10 9.58
C ILE A 398 4.65 26.58 9.70
N GLY A 399 5.38 27.36 10.51
CA GLY A 399 5.31 28.82 10.55
C GLY A 399 5.51 29.48 9.19
N TYR A 400 6.61 29.17 8.51
CA TYR A 400 6.90 29.71 7.18
C TYR A 400 5.88 29.27 6.12
N TYR A 401 5.43 28.02 6.16
CA TYR A 401 4.40 27.53 5.26
C TYR A 401 3.06 28.21 5.48
N GLN A 402 2.66 28.46 6.73
CA GLN A 402 1.43 29.18 7.03
C GLN A 402 1.50 30.64 6.58
N PHE A 403 2.60 31.35 6.85
CA PHE A 403 2.77 32.73 6.40
C PHE A 403 2.69 32.84 4.87
N THR A 404 3.42 31.98 4.18
CA THR A 404 3.39 31.89 2.70
C THR A 404 1.98 31.51 2.22
N GLY A 405 1.32 30.57 2.90
CA GLY A 405 -0.01 30.10 2.58
C GLY A 405 -1.08 31.17 2.69
N LEU A 406 -0.99 32.05 3.70
CA LEU A 406 -1.89 33.20 3.85
C LEU A 406 -1.70 34.24 2.75
N ILE A 407 -0.46 34.55 2.36
CA ILE A 407 -0.17 35.46 1.24
C ILE A 407 -0.80 34.93 -0.05
N PHE A 408 -0.52 33.67 -0.40
CA PHE A 408 -1.06 33.07 -1.61
C PHE A 408 -2.57 32.85 -1.54
N LEU A 409 -3.15 32.66 -0.36
CA LEU A 409 -4.60 32.61 -0.17
C LEU A 409 -5.24 33.97 -0.48
N GLY A 410 -4.64 35.08 -0.04
CA GLY A 410 -5.07 36.43 -0.44
C GLY A 410 -5.04 36.62 -1.96
N ILE A 411 -3.95 36.22 -2.62
CA ILE A 411 -3.83 36.27 -4.09
C ILE A 411 -4.91 35.41 -4.77
N ASN A 412 -5.16 34.21 -4.23
CA ASN A 412 -6.13 33.28 -4.76
C ASN A 412 -7.57 33.81 -4.62
N ILE A 413 -7.91 34.48 -3.51
CA ILE A 413 -9.20 35.16 -3.33
C ILE A 413 -9.39 36.24 -4.40
N LEU A 414 -8.39 37.09 -4.64
CA LEU A 414 -8.45 38.13 -5.69
C LEU A 414 -8.69 37.51 -7.08
N LYS A 415 -7.96 36.43 -7.40
CA LYS A 415 -8.13 35.69 -8.67
C LYS A 415 -9.46 34.95 -8.75
N PHE A 416 -9.99 34.48 -7.63
CA PHE A 416 -11.29 33.81 -7.56
C PHE A 416 -12.44 34.77 -7.83
N ILE A 417 -12.35 36.02 -7.35
CA ILE A 417 -13.33 37.07 -7.68
C ILE A 417 -13.36 37.33 -9.19
N GLN A 418 -12.18 37.36 -9.84
CA GLN A 418 -12.06 37.57 -11.29
C GLN A 418 -12.49 36.33 -12.12
N TYR A 419 -12.05 35.13 -11.72
CA TYR A 419 -12.20 33.89 -12.50
C TYR A 419 -12.65 32.71 -11.61
N PRO A 420 -13.91 32.72 -11.11
CA PRO A 420 -14.35 31.81 -10.06
C PRO A 420 -14.34 30.34 -10.48
N LYS A 421 -14.48 30.02 -11.78
CA LYS A 421 -14.48 28.63 -12.26
C LYS A 421 -13.12 27.95 -12.21
N ASN A 422 -12.02 28.71 -12.31
CA ASN A 422 -10.66 28.16 -12.41
C ASN A 422 -10.00 28.07 -11.04
N PHE A 423 -10.24 29.03 -10.16
CA PHE A 423 -9.57 29.12 -8.86
C PHE A 423 -10.35 28.49 -7.70
N LYS A 424 -11.59 28.04 -7.91
CA LYS A 424 -12.42 27.47 -6.82
C LYS A 424 -11.76 26.32 -6.06
N ALA A 425 -11.25 25.32 -6.78
CA ALA A 425 -10.66 24.15 -6.12
C ALA A 425 -9.36 24.52 -5.42
N SER A 426 -8.54 25.38 -6.05
CA SER A 426 -7.32 25.89 -5.45
C SER A 426 -7.60 26.67 -4.17
N LEU A 427 -8.66 27.49 -4.15
CA LEU A 427 -9.09 28.21 -2.95
C LEU A 427 -9.50 27.25 -1.83
N ILE A 428 -10.37 26.28 -2.13
CA ILE A 428 -10.83 25.28 -1.15
C ILE A 428 -9.66 24.50 -0.53
N PHE A 429 -8.76 23.97 -1.36
CA PHE A 429 -7.60 23.21 -0.89
C PHE A 429 -6.62 24.10 -0.11
N LEU A 430 -6.34 25.32 -0.60
CA LEU A 430 -5.41 26.23 0.09
C LEU A 430 -5.96 26.69 1.43
N THR A 431 -7.26 26.97 1.54
CA THR A 431 -7.91 27.26 2.84
C THR A 431 -7.81 26.06 3.77
N PHE A 432 -8.09 24.85 3.27
CA PHE A 432 -7.98 23.64 4.09
C PHE A 432 -6.55 23.39 4.60
N ILE A 433 -5.55 23.53 3.74
CA ILE A 433 -4.14 23.35 4.12
C ILE A 433 -3.72 24.37 5.18
N ASN A 434 -4.13 25.64 5.05
CA ASN A 434 -3.85 26.64 6.08
C ASN A 434 -4.54 26.32 7.42
N LEU A 435 -5.72 25.69 7.40
CA LEU A 435 -6.37 25.21 8.63
C LEU A 435 -5.58 24.07 9.28
N LEU A 436 -4.97 23.17 8.50
CA LEU A 436 -4.10 22.11 9.04
C LEU A 436 -2.83 22.70 9.67
N PHE A 437 -2.20 23.70 9.04
CA PHE A 437 -1.05 24.39 9.63
C PHE A 437 -1.42 25.11 10.93
N LEU A 438 -2.59 25.76 10.96
CA LEU A 438 -3.10 26.39 12.17
C LEU A 438 -3.37 25.37 13.28
N ALA A 439 -3.98 24.23 12.95
CA ALA A 439 -4.24 23.15 13.90
C ALA A 439 -2.94 22.63 14.53
N TYR A 440 -1.87 22.51 13.73
CA TYR A 440 -0.54 22.15 14.22
C TYR A 440 0.02 23.20 15.19
N GLN A 441 -0.03 24.48 14.82
CA GLN A 441 0.49 25.57 15.66
C GLN A 441 -0.24 25.73 16.99
N LEU A 442 -1.56 25.54 16.99
CA LEU A 442 -2.41 25.69 18.18
C LEU A 442 -2.26 24.53 19.18
N ASN A 443 -1.57 23.45 18.81
CA ASN A 443 -1.42 22.25 19.61
C ASN A 443 -2.75 21.71 20.17
N LEU A 444 -3.73 21.51 19.28
CA LEU A 444 -5.07 21.08 19.67
C LEU A 444 -5.03 19.72 20.37
N SER A 445 -5.46 19.66 21.62
CA SER A 445 -5.37 18.46 22.48
C SER A 445 -6.14 17.23 21.97
N PHE A 446 -7.07 17.42 21.03
CA PHE A 446 -7.86 16.34 20.43
C PHE A 446 -7.29 15.83 19.10
N VAL A 447 -6.19 16.42 18.62
CA VAL A 447 -5.50 16.02 17.38
C VAL A 447 -4.13 15.50 17.75
N ASP A 448 -3.89 14.23 17.43
CA ASP A 448 -2.57 13.64 17.54
C ASP A 448 -1.58 14.30 16.56
N MET A 449 -0.44 14.75 17.09
CA MET A 449 0.54 15.49 16.30
C MET A 449 1.36 14.60 15.38
N ASP A 450 1.63 13.36 15.78
CA ASP A 450 2.34 12.40 14.95
C ASP A 450 1.51 12.04 13.73
N MET A 451 0.22 11.74 13.92
CA MET A 451 -0.72 11.50 12.82
C MET A 451 -0.90 12.73 11.94
N LEU A 452 -0.99 13.93 12.54
CA LEU A 452 -1.08 15.18 11.78
C LEU A 452 0.19 15.42 10.94
N ASN A 453 1.37 15.08 11.43
CA ASN A 453 2.63 15.18 10.68
C ASN A 453 2.60 14.30 9.43
N GLU A 454 2.10 13.07 9.52
CA GLU A 454 1.94 12.20 8.34
C GLU A 454 0.96 12.78 7.31
N VAL A 455 -0.12 13.40 7.77
CA VAL A 455 -1.06 14.12 6.89
C VAL A 455 -0.40 15.34 6.24
N LEU A 456 0.36 16.12 7.01
CA LEU A 456 1.09 17.30 6.52
C LEU A 456 2.16 16.91 5.48
N CYS A 457 2.80 15.75 5.62
CA CYS A 457 3.71 15.21 4.62
C CYS A 457 3.04 15.09 3.22
N ILE A 458 1.72 14.90 3.17
CA ILE A 458 0.98 14.75 1.91
C ILE A 458 0.47 16.12 1.42
N PHE A 459 0.00 16.95 2.34
CA PHE A 459 -0.57 18.25 1.99
C PHE A 459 0.49 19.33 1.69
N ILE A 460 1.71 19.25 2.22
CA ILE A 460 2.82 20.16 1.88
C ILE A 460 3.23 20.05 0.39
N PRO A 461 3.39 18.85 -0.20
CA PRO A 461 3.60 18.72 -1.64
C PRO A 461 2.42 19.27 -2.47
N VAL A 462 1.17 19.01 -2.07
CA VAL A 462 -0.02 19.59 -2.70
C VAL A 462 0.02 21.13 -2.65
N PHE A 463 0.45 21.68 -1.51
CA PHE A 463 0.65 23.11 -1.29
C PHE A 463 1.71 23.70 -2.22
N PHE A 464 2.88 23.06 -2.36
CA PHE A 464 3.92 23.50 -3.29
C PHE A 464 3.43 23.56 -4.74
N GLY A 465 2.68 22.55 -5.18
CA GLY A 465 2.08 22.56 -6.52
C GLY A 465 1.09 23.72 -6.72
N ILE A 466 0.21 23.96 -5.75
CA ILE A 466 -0.76 25.07 -5.82
C ILE A 466 -0.04 26.43 -5.84
N ILE A 467 0.95 26.63 -4.98
CA ILE A 467 1.75 27.86 -4.94
C ILE A 467 2.47 28.07 -6.26
N PHE A 468 3.14 27.05 -6.78
CA PHE A 468 3.85 27.13 -8.05
C PHE A 468 2.92 27.58 -9.19
N ASN A 469 1.70 27.06 -9.24
CA ASN A 469 0.70 27.50 -10.22
C ASN A 469 0.31 28.97 -10.04
N LEU A 470 0.10 29.42 -8.79
CA LEU A 470 -0.24 30.82 -8.51
C LEU A 470 0.93 31.75 -8.87
N SER A 471 2.17 31.38 -8.53
CA SER A 471 3.39 32.09 -8.92
C SER A 471 3.49 32.25 -10.43
N ILE A 472 3.37 31.16 -11.20
CA ILE A 472 3.38 31.24 -12.68
C ILE A 472 2.26 32.14 -13.18
N THR A 473 1.07 32.05 -12.59
CA THR A 473 -0.08 32.86 -13.03
C THR A 473 0.17 34.35 -12.82
N ILE A 474 0.89 34.74 -11.76
CA ILE A 474 1.32 36.13 -11.52
C ILE A 474 2.29 36.60 -12.61
N PHE A 475 3.29 35.76 -12.95
CA PHE A 475 4.29 36.08 -13.98
C PHE A 475 3.76 36.00 -15.43
N SER A 476 2.68 35.24 -15.66
CA SER A 476 2.08 35.03 -16.99
C SER A 476 1.33 36.22 -17.60
N ARG A 477 1.59 37.46 -17.16
CA ARG A 477 1.20 38.67 -17.92
C ARG A 477 1.77 38.67 -19.35
N LEU A 478 2.86 37.92 -19.57
CA LEU A 478 3.40 37.58 -20.88
C LEU A 478 2.45 36.59 -21.58
N ARG A 479 1.70 37.04 -22.59
CA ARG A 479 0.63 36.29 -23.30
C ARG A 479 1.13 35.08 -24.12
N LEU A 480 2.00 34.24 -23.59
CA LEU A 480 2.50 33.04 -24.26
C LEU A 480 1.52 31.88 -24.04
N HIS A 481 0.75 31.53 -25.07
CA HIS A 481 -0.12 30.35 -25.08
C HIS A 481 0.39 29.37 -26.14
N GLY A 482 0.43 28.06 -25.81
CA GLY A 482 0.75 27.01 -26.78
C GLY A 482 1.61 25.88 -26.21
N ARG A 483 1.98 24.93 -27.09
CA ARG A 483 2.77 23.73 -26.73
C ARG A 483 4.17 24.08 -26.18
N LEU A 484 4.81 25.11 -26.75
CA LEU A 484 6.12 25.59 -26.31
C LEU A 484 6.08 26.10 -24.86
N PHE A 485 5.04 26.83 -24.49
CA PHE A 485 4.87 27.32 -23.12
C PHE A 485 4.70 26.16 -22.12
N THR A 486 3.90 25.14 -22.46
CA THR A 486 3.76 23.95 -21.61
C THR A 486 5.08 23.19 -21.45
N ASN A 487 5.88 23.07 -22.51
CA ASN A 487 7.21 22.45 -22.43
C ASN A 487 8.18 23.27 -21.56
N LEU A 488 8.18 24.59 -21.70
CA LEU A 488 9.00 25.47 -20.87
C LEU A 488 8.59 25.41 -19.40
N GLU A 489 7.29 25.38 -19.12
CA GLU A 489 6.76 25.26 -17.75
C GLU A 489 7.20 23.93 -17.10
N ILE A 490 7.09 22.82 -17.84
CA ILE A 490 7.54 21.50 -17.39
C ILE A 490 9.05 21.47 -17.24
N GLY A 491 9.81 21.99 -18.21
CA GLY A 491 11.27 22.04 -18.17
C GLY A 491 11.78 22.86 -16.99
N ALA A 492 11.21 24.04 -16.75
CA ALA A 492 11.53 24.87 -15.60
C ALA A 492 11.22 24.16 -14.27
N ALA A 493 10.06 23.50 -14.17
CA ALA A 493 9.71 22.71 -12.99
C ALA A 493 10.72 21.58 -12.74
N LEU A 494 11.11 20.83 -13.78
CA LEU A 494 12.10 19.77 -13.67
C LEU A 494 13.48 20.29 -13.26
N ILE A 495 13.96 21.37 -13.88
CA ILE A 495 15.26 21.99 -13.53
C ILE A 495 15.25 22.48 -12.08
N MET A 496 14.18 23.15 -11.66
CA MET A 496 14.01 23.59 -10.27
C MET A 496 14.04 22.41 -9.30
N MET A 497 13.32 21.32 -9.61
CA MET A 497 13.32 20.12 -8.76
C MET A 497 14.67 19.44 -8.71
N VAL A 498 15.37 19.28 -9.84
CA VAL A 498 16.72 18.69 -9.88
C VAL A 498 17.71 19.54 -9.09
N GLY A 499 17.64 20.87 -9.23
CA GLY A 499 18.44 21.79 -8.44
C GLY A 499 18.20 21.62 -6.94
N LEU A 500 16.94 21.68 -6.50
CA LEU A 500 16.59 21.49 -5.09
C LEU A 500 17.08 20.15 -4.55
N VAL A 501 16.82 19.06 -5.27
CA VAL A 501 17.29 17.72 -4.88
C VAL A 501 18.81 17.68 -4.78
N TYR A 502 19.55 18.21 -5.76
CA TYR A 502 21.02 18.21 -5.69
C TYR A 502 21.58 18.96 -4.46
N PHE A 503 20.89 20.00 -3.99
CA PHE A 503 21.28 20.77 -2.81
C PHE A 503 20.80 20.18 -1.48
N THR A 504 19.67 19.48 -1.47
CA THR A 504 19.05 18.98 -0.22
C THR A 504 19.11 17.47 -0.04
N PHE A 505 19.49 16.71 -1.06
CA PHE A 505 19.69 15.28 -0.90
C PHE A 505 20.89 15.07 0.04
N PRO A 506 20.75 14.25 1.08
CA PRO A 506 21.79 14.10 2.10
C PRO A 506 23.07 13.55 1.44
N LYS A 507 24.11 14.39 1.34
CA LYS A 507 25.39 14.01 0.73
C LYS A 507 26.30 13.27 1.69
N ASP A 508 26.29 13.63 2.97
CA ASP A 508 27.10 13.03 4.03
C ASP A 508 26.44 13.29 5.39
N ALA A 509 25.27 12.69 5.66
CA ALA A 509 24.92 12.53 7.06
C ALA A 509 25.82 11.40 7.56
N SER A 510 26.58 11.66 8.62
CA SER A 510 27.23 10.61 9.42
C SER A 510 26.13 9.71 9.97
N PHE A 511 25.65 8.78 9.16
CA PHE A 511 24.77 7.72 9.58
C PHE A 511 25.62 6.89 10.53
N GLU A 512 25.35 6.95 11.83
CA GLU A 512 25.83 5.92 12.73
C GLU A 512 25.47 4.60 12.06
N ASN A 513 26.48 3.77 11.79
CA ASN A 513 26.33 2.44 11.25
C ASN A 513 25.55 1.59 12.27
N VAL A 514 24.25 1.80 12.37
CA VAL A 514 23.34 0.88 13.02
C VAL A 514 23.35 -0.35 12.12
N ASN A 515 23.68 -1.50 12.70
CA ASN A 515 23.85 -2.78 12.02
C ASN A 515 22.54 -3.33 11.40
N THR A 516 21.92 -2.59 10.48
CA THR A 516 20.73 -2.96 9.68
C THR A 516 21.01 -4.12 8.73
N ALA A 517 22.29 -4.42 8.48
CA ALA A 517 22.72 -5.60 7.75
C ALA A 517 22.17 -6.89 8.38
N LEU A 518 22.22 -7.04 9.71
CA LEU A 518 21.76 -8.27 10.35
C LEU A 518 20.25 -8.51 10.17
N GLU A 519 19.43 -7.48 10.40
CA GLU A 519 17.97 -7.58 10.29
C GLU A 519 17.54 -7.93 8.86
N THR A 520 18.20 -7.30 7.88
CA THR A 520 18.00 -7.60 6.46
C THR A 520 18.35 -9.04 6.11
N GLU A 521 19.48 -9.55 6.62
CA GLU A 521 19.91 -10.93 6.36
C GLU A 521 19.02 -11.98 7.05
N VAL A 522 18.55 -11.70 8.27
CA VAL A 522 17.54 -12.55 8.96
C VAL A 522 16.26 -12.62 8.14
N PHE A 523 15.78 -11.47 7.65
CA PHE A 523 14.58 -11.40 6.84
C PHE A 523 14.72 -12.15 5.51
N LYS A 524 15.87 -12.00 4.82
CA LYS A 524 16.18 -12.76 3.59
C LYS A 524 16.19 -14.26 3.84
N ALA A 525 16.78 -14.71 4.95
CA ALA A 525 16.80 -16.12 5.31
C ALA A 525 15.38 -16.68 5.50
N TYR A 526 14.52 -15.98 6.25
CA TYR A 526 13.11 -16.36 6.42
C TYR A 526 12.34 -16.41 5.10
N ALA A 527 12.49 -15.38 4.26
CA ALA A 527 11.84 -15.32 2.96
C ALA A 527 12.27 -16.51 2.07
N LYS A 528 13.55 -16.85 2.05
CA LYS A 528 14.09 -17.99 1.30
C LYS A 528 13.55 -19.33 1.82
N ILE A 529 13.50 -19.52 3.15
CA ILE A 529 12.97 -20.76 3.74
C ILE A 529 11.50 -20.94 3.34
N GLN A 530 10.70 -19.89 3.47
CA GLN A 530 9.26 -19.93 3.18
C GLN A 530 8.94 -20.13 1.69
N ASP A 531 9.78 -19.65 0.78
CA ASP A 531 9.58 -19.81 -0.67
C ASP A 531 9.97 -21.20 -1.17
N GLU A 532 10.96 -21.85 -0.54
CA GLU A 532 11.50 -23.15 -0.98
C GLU A 532 10.85 -24.38 -0.33
N HIS A 533 10.11 -24.22 0.78
CA HIS A 533 9.61 -25.34 1.60
C HIS A 533 8.10 -25.32 1.82
N LEU A 534 7.49 -26.50 1.91
CA LEU A 534 6.06 -26.64 2.17
C LEU A 534 5.67 -26.13 3.56
N PRO A 535 4.52 -25.44 3.72
CA PRO A 535 4.00 -25.07 5.02
C PRO A 535 3.82 -26.28 5.95
N TYR A 536 4.11 -26.09 7.23
CA TYR A 536 4.04 -27.11 8.28
C TYR A 536 4.91 -28.37 8.07
N SER A 537 5.83 -28.36 7.10
CA SER A 537 6.80 -29.45 6.92
C SER A 537 8.09 -29.27 7.74
N TYR A 538 8.41 -28.02 8.11
CA TYR A 538 9.66 -27.65 8.77
C TYR A 538 9.43 -26.85 10.05
N ALA A 539 10.51 -26.75 10.84
CA ALA A 539 10.60 -25.85 11.98
C ALA A 539 11.77 -24.88 11.86
N VAL A 540 11.65 -23.73 12.53
CA VAL A 540 12.73 -22.76 12.68
C VAL A 540 13.09 -22.60 14.15
N VAL A 541 14.40 -22.66 14.43
CA VAL A 541 14.98 -22.35 15.74
C VAL A 541 15.48 -20.92 15.75
N ASN A 542 14.84 -20.06 16.54
CA ASN A 542 15.23 -18.66 16.69
C ASN A 542 14.77 -18.06 18.04
N SER A 543 15.04 -16.77 18.26
CA SER A 543 14.58 -15.99 19.41
C SER A 543 13.05 -15.89 19.43
N LEU A 544 12.47 -15.78 20.63
CA LEU A 544 11.01 -15.79 20.82
C LEU A 544 10.29 -14.67 20.03
N GLN A 545 10.93 -13.52 19.85
CA GLN A 545 10.38 -12.41 19.04
C GLN A 545 10.09 -12.85 17.60
N ASN A 546 10.91 -13.75 17.04
CA ASN A 546 10.73 -14.28 15.70
C ASN A 546 9.61 -15.34 15.58
N SER A 547 8.97 -15.76 16.67
CA SER A 547 7.87 -16.72 16.63
C SER A 547 6.67 -16.23 15.81
N THR A 548 6.49 -14.91 15.68
CA THR A 548 5.46 -14.32 14.83
C THR A 548 5.62 -14.74 13.36
N PHE A 549 6.85 -14.98 12.86
CA PHE A 549 7.06 -15.51 11.51
C PHE A 549 6.43 -16.88 11.29
N SER A 550 6.27 -17.67 12.35
CA SER A 550 5.85 -19.07 12.28
C SER A 550 4.33 -19.24 12.29
N SER A 551 3.59 -18.36 12.94
CA SER A 551 2.11 -18.41 13.00
C SER A 551 1.51 -18.55 11.59
N GLY A 552 0.68 -19.58 11.38
CA GLY A 552 0.03 -19.85 10.09
C GLY A 552 0.94 -20.42 8.98
N SER A 553 2.22 -20.76 9.25
CA SER A 553 3.15 -21.19 8.20
C SER A 553 4.06 -22.37 8.54
N HIS A 554 4.73 -22.38 9.70
CA HIS A 554 5.70 -23.40 10.07
C HIS A 554 5.80 -23.55 11.59
N TYR A 555 6.47 -24.59 12.06
CA TYR A 555 6.68 -24.79 13.51
C TYR A 555 7.80 -23.89 14.04
N PHE A 556 7.72 -23.49 15.31
CA PHE A 556 8.72 -22.66 15.97
C PHE A 556 9.31 -23.37 17.18
N TYR A 557 10.63 -23.40 17.27
CA TYR A 557 11.34 -23.79 18.48
C TYR A 557 12.20 -22.63 18.97
N ASN A 558 12.22 -22.40 20.28
CA ASN A 558 13.21 -21.50 20.87
C ASN A 558 14.53 -22.25 21.11
N TYR A 559 15.61 -21.50 21.33
CA TYR A 559 16.93 -22.08 21.57
C TYR A 559 16.97 -22.99 22.79
N ASN A 560 16.23 -22.66 23.86
CA ASN A 560 16.11 -23.52 25.04
C ASN A 560 15.54 -24.92 24.69
N TYR A 561 14.49 -24.99 23.88
CA TYR A 561 13.92 -26.25 23.42
C TYR A 561 14.93 -27.03 22.56
N PHE A 562 15.61 -26.35 21.64
CA PHE A 562 16.62 -26.99 20.79
C PHE A 562 17.79 -27.57 21.60
N ASN A 563 18.30 -26.83 22.57
CA ASN A 563 19.44 -27.24 23.38
C ASN A 563 19.09 -28.36 24.37
N ASN A 564 17.91 -28.30 25.00
CA ASN A 564 17.57 -29.16 26.13
C ASN A 564 16.62 -30.33 25.80
N LYS A 565 15.77 -30.22 24.78
CA LYS A 565 14.71 -31.20 24.49
C LYS A 565 14.85 -31.87 23.13
N TYR A 566 15.24 -31.13 22.09
CA TYR A 566 15.28 -31.65 20.72
C TYR A 566 16.19 -32.86 20.56
N LEU A 567 17.36 -32.90 21.22
CA LEU A 567 18.26 -34.07 21.16
C LEU A 567 17.62 -35.36 21.68
N ALA A 568 16.82 -35.26 22.75
CA ALA A 568 16.12 -36.42 23.31
C ALA A 568 15.01 -36.90 22.35
N GLN A 569 14.30 -35.95 21.73
CA GLN A 569 13.28 -36.23 20.73
C GLN A 569 13.87 -36.88 19.47
N ASP A 570 14.96 -36.33 18.90
CA ASP A 570 15.65 -36.91 17.74
C ASP A 570 16.13 -38.34 18.02
N LYS A 571 16.70 -38.56 19.21
CA LYS A 571 17.16 -39.89 19.63
C LYS A 571 16.01 -40.89 19.63
N LEU A 572 14.91 -40.57 20.31
CA LEU A 572 13.74 -41.45 20.42
C LEU A 572 13.10 -41.71 19.05
N PHE A 573 12.94 -40.68 18.23
CA PHE A 573 12.41 -40.82 16.87
C PHE A 573 13.25 -41.78 16.04
N GLN A 574 14.57 -41.72 16.15
CA GLN A 574 15.46 -42.49 15.30
C GLN A 574 15.58 -43.96 15.72
N GLU A 575 15.32 -44.24 17.00
CA GLU A 575 15.14 -45.61 17.51
C GLU A 575 13.83 -46.24 17.01
N VAL A 576 12.75 -45.44 16.89
CA VAL A 576 11.39 -45.95 16.65
C VAL A 576 10.84 -45.62 15.24
N LYS A 577 11.62 -44.99 14.36
CA LYS A 577 11.17 -44.53 13.03
C LYS A 577 10.55 -45.59 12.11
N GLN A 578 10.85 -46.87 12.35
CA GLN A 578 10.28 -47.99 11.58
C GLN A 578 8.92 -48.46 12.11
N ASP A 579 8.58 -48.16 13.37
CA ASP A 579 7.33 -48.59 14.02
C ASP A 579 6.22 -47.56 13.80
N ARG A 580 5.46 -47.76 12.73
CA ARG A 580 4.32 -46.89 12.38
C ARG A 580 3.21 -46.88 13.41
N ASN A 581 3.03 -47.95 14.18
CA ASN A 581 1.95 -48.02 15.17
C ASN A 581 2.30 -47.18 16.38
N PHE A 582 3.56 -47.24 16.83
CA PHE A 582 4.05 -46.39 17.91
C PHE A 582 3.99 -44.90 17.54
N LEU A 583 4.44 -44.54 16.34
CA LEU A 583 4.45 -43.14 15.89
C LEU A 583 3.03 -42.56 15.73
N ARG A 584 2.04 -43.37 15.34
CA ARG A 584 0.63 -42.95 15.31
C ARG A 584 0.04 -42.73 16.70
N ALA A 585 0.48 -43.51 17.69
CA ALA A 585 0.05 -43.36 19.07
C ALA A 585 0.75 -42.20 19.81
N ASN A 586 1.97 -41.84 19.40
CA ASN A 586 2.82 -40.83 20.04
C ASN A 586 3.33 -39.80 19.00
N PRO A 587 2.44 -38.98 18.41
CA PRO A 587 2.80 -38.03 17.35
C PRO A 587 3.82 -36.97 17.81
N GLU A 588 3.90 -36.66 19.10
CA GLU A 588 4.86 -35.73 19.69
C GLU A 588 6.32 -36.17 19.57
N VAL A 589 6.58 -37.45 19.29
CA VAL A 589 7.93 -37.98 19.05
C VAL A 589 8.43 -37.59 17.66
N ILE A 590 7.55 -37.34 16.71
CA ILE A 590 7.90 -37.06 15.32
C ILE A 590 8.46 -35.62 15.23
N PRO A 591 9.75 -35.44 14.92
CA PRO A 591 10.28 -34.11 14.66
C PRO A 591 9.79 -33.61 13.31
N PRO A 592 9.78 -32.29 13.09
CA PRO A 592 9.57 -31.69 11.77
C PRO A 592 10.56 -32.27 10.75
N GLN A 593 10.16 -32.36 9.48
CA GLN A 593 10.97 -33.03 8.44
C GLN A 593 12.31 -32.34 8.20
N SER A 594 12.35 -31.02 8.37
CA SER A 594 13.57 -30.22 8.35
C SER A 594 13.55 -29.19 9.47
N LEU A 595 14.72 -28.93 10.05
CA LEU A 595 14.91 -27.92 11.10
C LEU A 595 15.95 -26.89 10.66
N PHE A 596 15.57 -25.61 10.65
CA PHE A 596 16.47 -24.49 10.33
C PHE A 596 16.95 -23.80 11.59
N VAL A 597 18.26 -23.72 11.80
CA VAL A 597 18.87 -23.18 13.02
C VAL A 597 19.66 -21.92 12.69
N PHE A 598 19.24 -20.79 13.24
CA PHE A 598 19.87 -19.48 13.04
C PHE A 598 21.07 -19.33 13.99
N VAL A 599 22.24 -19.00 13.42
CA VAL A 599 23.51 -18.80 14.14
C VAL A 599 24.14 -17.47 13.69
N TYR A 600 24.17 -16.50 14.58
CA TYR A 600 24.74 -15.16 14.36
C TYR A 600 26.29 -15.13 14.36
N ASN A 601 26.90 -14.30 13.52
CA ASN A 601 28.36 -14.15 13.42
C ASN A 601 28.82 -12.74 13.85
N GLY A 602 30.01 -12.63 14.46
CA GLY A 602 30.67 -11.35 14.82
C GLY A 602 30.36 -10.77 16.22
N GLU A 603 30.81 -9.53 16.49
CA GLU A 603 30.60 -8.77 17.75
C GLU A 603 29.14 -8.35 18.01
N LEU A 604 28.19 -8.83 17.19
CA LEU A 604 26.75 -8.64 17.37
C LEU A 604 26.17 -9.51 18.51
N GLN A 605 27.01 -10.34 19.12
CA GLN A 605 26.74 -11.04 20.37
C GLN A 605 26.27 -10.05 21.46
N GLY A 606 25.01 -10.18 21.87
CA GLY A 606 24.42 -9.39 22.96
C GLY A 606 24.07 -7.91 22.68
N ARG A 607 24.33 -7.35 21.50
CA ARG A 607 24.00 -5.93 21.17
C ARG A 607 22.83 -5.74 20.20
N SER A 608 22.44 -6.77 19.47
CA SER A 608 21.28 -6.76 18.56
C SER A 608 20.01 -7.20 19.29
N ARG A 609 18.85 -6.59 18.96
CA ARG A 609 17.52 -7.01 19.48
C ARG A 609 17.21 -8.49 19.21
N ASN A 610 17.83 -9.07 18.18
CA ASN A 610 17.67 -10.46 17.74
C ASN A 610 18.89 -11.35 18.05
N GLY A 611 19.97 -10.78 18.60
CA GLY A 611 21.21 -11.52 18.89
C GLY A 611 21.05 -12.47 20.07
N LEU A 612 21.80 -13.58 20.04
CA LEU A 612 21.94 -14.50 21.16
C LEU A 612 23.01 -14.03 22.14
N GLN A 613 22.89 -14.47 23.40
CA GLN A 613 24.00 -14.41 24.33
C GLN A 613 25.13 -15.34 23.84
N PRO A 614 26.42 -14.98 24.04
CA PRO A 614 27.55 -15.80 23.60
C PRO A 614 27.48 -17.26 24.05
N GLU A 615 27.04 -17.49 25.29
CA GLU A 615 26.95 -18.82 25.91
C GLU A 615 25.90 -19.71 25.23
N GLU A 616 24.67 -19.21 25.05
CA GLU A 616 23.60 -19.94 24.34
C GLU A 616 24.02 -20.26 22.91
N GLN A 617 24.75 -19.34 22.26
CA GLN A 617 25.20 -19.52 20.90
C GLN A 617 26.31 -20.57 20.76
N GLN A 618 27.25 -20.60 21.70
CA GLN A 618 28.27 -21.65 21.76
C GLN A 618 27.62 -23.01 22.01
N GLU A 619 26.60 -23.06 22.87
CA GLU A 619 25.83 -24.28 23.09
C GLU A 619 25.16 -24.75 21.78
N VAL A 620 24.45 -23.87 21.07
CA VAL A 620 23.80 -24.20 19.78
C VAL A 620 24.81 -24.77 18.77
N ARG A 621 25.99 -24.16 18.64
CA ARG A 621 27.05 -24.68 17.76
C ARG A 621 27.53 -26.07 18.19
N SER A 622 27.75 -26.29 19.49
CA SER A 622 28.15 -27.60 20.01
C SER A 622 27.10 -28.69 19.73
N ARG A 623 25.80 -28.34 19.81
CA ARG A 623 24.69 -29.26 19.50
C ARG A 623 24.63 -29.61 18.03
N LEU A 624 24.84 -28.64 17.13
CA LEU A 624 24.93 -28.87 15.68
C LEU A 624 26.10 -29.80 15.32
N GLU A 625 27.28 -29.58 15.91
CA GLU A 625 28.44 -30.45 15.73
C GLU A 625 28.19 -31.87 16.28
N PHE A 626 27.55 -31.98 17.44
CA PHE A 626 27.18 -33.28 18.01
C PHE A 626 26.24 -34.06 17.08
N LEU A 627 25.21 -33.42 16.53
CA LEU A 627 24.29 -34.03 15.57
C LEU A 627 25.01 -34.47 14.29
N LYS A 628 25.91 -33.64 13.77
CA LYS A 628 26.75 -33.96 12.61
C LYS A 628 27.65 -35.17 12.88
N ASN A 629 28.28 -35.23 14.05
CA ASN A 629 29.12 -36.36 14.49
C ASN A 629 28.32 -37.66 14.69
N LYS A 630 27.02 -37.57 14.97
CA LYS A 630 26.09 -38.71 15.02
C LYS A 630 25.59 -39.16 13.65
N GLY A 631 26.10 -38.58 12.55
CA GLY A 631 25.75 -38.94 11.18
C GLY A 631 24.47 -38.27 10.66
N ARG A 632 23.97 -37.22 11.34
CA ARG A 632 22.84 -36.42 10.82
C ARG A 632 23.30 -35.52 9.67
N GLN A 633 22.41 -35.30 8.70
CA GLN A 633 22.67 -34.38 7.59
C GLN A 633 22.47 -32.94 8.06
N VAL A 634 23.57 -32.32 8.52
CA VAL A 634 23.62 -30.91 8.92
C VAL A 634 24.44 -30.14 7.89
N THR A 635 23.80 -29.24 7.15
CA THR A 635 24.43 -28.47 6.07
C THR A 635 24.12 -26.97 6.18
N PRO A 636 25.03 -26.09 5.76
CA PRO A 636 24.72 -24.66 5.68
C PRO A 636 23.69 -24.40 4.57
N TYR A 637 22.61 -23.69 4.92
CA TYR A 637 21.51 -23.32 4.02
C TYR A 637 21.58 -21.86 3.55
N TYR A 638 22.05 -20.99 4.46
CA TYR A 638 22.27 -19.56 4.23
C TYR A 638 23.56 -19.14 4.92
N GLN A 639 24.41 -18.36 4.27
CA GLN A 639 25.68 -17.88 4.82
C GLN A 639 25.89 -16.42 4.42
N SER A 640 26.25 -15.60 5.39
CA SER A 640 26.57 -14.18 5.24
C SER A 640 27.62 -13.77 6.28
N GLU A 641 28.14 -12.55 6.17
CA GLU A 641 29.14 -12.04 7.13
C GLU A 641 28.63 -12.03 8.59
N VAL A 642 27.32 -11.89 8.78
CA VAL A 642 26.68 -11.68 10.10
C VAL A 642 25.72 -12.79 10.52
N LEU A 643 25.36 -13.71 9.63
CA LEU A 643 24.38 -14.78 9.88
C LEU A 643 24.68 -16.04 9.06
N ASP A 644 24.71 -17.18 9.74
CA ASP A 644 24.64 -18.52 9.18
C ASP A 644 23.34 -19.21 9.58
N VAL A 645 22.68 -19.87 8.63
CA VAL A 645 21.53 -20.74 8.90
C VAL A 645 21.89 -22.16 8.50
N TYR A 646 21.80 -23.08 9.44
CA TYR A 646 22.01 -24.51 9.22
C TYR A 646 20.68 -25.22 9.02
N VAL A 647 20.63 -26.20 8.12
CA VAL A 647 19.50 -27.12 7.99
C VAL A 647 19.89 -28.49 8.51
N ILE A 648 19.03 -29.05 9.36
CA ILE A 648 19.05 -30.44 9.81
C ILE A 648 17.93 -31.17 9.08
N VAL A 649 18.28 -32.12 8.20
CA VAL A 649 17.30 -32.91 7.45
C VAL A 649 16.96 -34.18 8.24
N ASN A 650 15.75 -34.25 8.78
CA ASN A 650 15.26 -35.42 9.53
C ASN A 650 14.66 -36.46 8.58
N GLU A 651 13.95 -36.00 7.53
CA GLU A 651 13.39 -36.83 6.47
C GLU A 651 13.71 -36.21 5.09
N PRO A 652 14.50 -36.87 4.24
CA PRO A 652 14.88 -36.33 2.93
C PRO A 652 13.70 -36.29 1.94
N GLY A 653 13.66 -35.27 1.07
CA GLY A 653 12.69 -35.19 -0.03
C GLY A 653 11.25 -34.87 0.37
N THR A 654 10.99 -34.51 1.63
CA THR A 654 9.61 -34.31 2.12
C THR A 654 9.26 -32.85 2.42
N SER A 655 10.23 -31.97 2.62
CA SER A 655 10.00 -30.57 2.97
C SER A 655 10.20 -29.60 1.79
N LYS A 656 11.22 -29.82 0.95
CA LYS A 656 11.58 -28.90 -0.13
C LYS A 656 10.67 -29.10 -1.35
N ILE A 657 10.06 -28.02 -1.82
CA ILE A 657 9.07 -28.05 -2.91
C ILE A 657 9.64 -28.65 -4.19
N GLN A 658 10.89 -28.31 -4.53
CA GLN A 658 11.53 -28.82 -5.75
C GLN A 658 11.78 -30.33 -5.69
N GLU A 659 12.10 -30.87 -4.52
CA GLU A 659 12.35 -32.32 -4.34
C GLU A 659 11.06 -33.15 -4.31
N LEU A 660 9.91 -32.49 -4.08
CA LEU A 660 8.60 -33.13 -4.13
C LEU A 660 7.99 -33.15 -5.54
N LEU A 661 8.39 -32.19 -6.38
CA LEU A 661 7.88 -32.04 -7.74
C LEU A 661 8.71 -32.80 -8.78
N PHE A 662 10.00 -33.02 -8.50
CA PHE A 662 10.98 -33.67 -9.38
C PHE A 662 11.70 -34.78 -8.61
#